data_AF-A0A3B7MJ43-F1
#
_entry.id   AF-A0A3B7MJ43-F1
#
_cell.length_a   1.000
_cell.length_b   1.000
_cell.length_c   1.000
_cell.angle_alpha   90.00
_cell.angle_beta   90.00
_cell.angle_gamma   90.00
#
_symmetry.space_group_name_H-M   'P 1'
#
loop_
_entity.id
_entity.type
_entity.pdbx_description
1 polymer ?
#
loop_
_entity_poly.entity_id
_entity_poly.type
_entity_poly.pdbx_seq_one_letter_code
_entity_poly.pdbx_strand_id
1 'polypeptide(L)'
;MKLFQILESYDTASLDQISADKIDEAISLRLPQQVILQEVISALSSQSYISGRILYGKPPTFAMLNLILQAPDYAVGIDDFRTRVLDYIKELSTRAGQSKVTAEKNPILYTKILKKAWENDGLIDKNESQILELLKFELGIWDREHFTLMHDESIIGLWDLEQEYYLARNTLLATGIVLTSGNRYVMADEVAEQIKKVFGIEIMDSSYKRLLAGLSREDLALILNYYALNVSGTKDAMIDRILNSLIPPSEVLNQLHLDSLRELCRRSAIQISGIKSTVIANILQFFDQNLDLVMAPAVQQAPVLPPAPELREMDAEIYSKILLSLTGQQLYDILAQSNLMTSGSKEEKVKRIVDSYLSERSALNHLRKDDIAQLCRKFTLQSSGSKQELIDRLLDYIPPVLPIPREIVDYQPLQPATSASIDPKESASLPISQESVPVPSGFDDVNAKFPGLNQEEKIILAILKEAKSITEQDLERIVAKHKLSWFLHKAHMAELMAKLKREGKSLIQIKSVQNTNIYQWIGGENADDQVVGKKSARDIIDALRHGVVPKNNLNLLMVGQQTAKTHLSEILLEVNSAKSHFKFIRGQYGSGKTFLCSWLKEFAIDNEFAVSFMNISHDQPLSDLPVFFSGMIAGLRTPEKLDSSALVDILESWLLNIHNKTAKIEGIVPAGPDSIKALTRAVEKTIEVELANLSGIEPGFSQALRAFYEGKVSGDLELTANAVAWITGSRSLSAQALRDIGVKGYLEPSNVFARMRAILEIISGARYKGLLLLVDELELVRKFPHARQREQALETLRLLIDEAGKNALPGCLLIFTGTDEFFEDERYGLRSYEALAERVMTPFTHQSFVSMRQPIISLESLDSERLNSVVLKIRDLYGIAYSWDAQQFADDASISQLIQEWTLFGEESVDRKPRPILREFIQMLDLCEENKGVSLSQFLKKPNLDIASPTTFHAN
;
A
#
# COMPACT_ATOMS: atom_id res chain seq x y z
N MET A 1 -28.72 13.52 9.51
CA MET A 1 -27.73 13.85 10.57
C MET A 1 -26.32 13.68 10.01
N LYS A 2 -25.40 14.58 10.38
CA LYS A 2 -24.01 14.53 9.90
C LYS A 2 -23.23 13.39 10.55
N LEU A 3 -22.44 12.66 9.76
CA LEU A 3 -21.65 11.50 10.21
C LEU A 3 -20.75 11.83 11.42
N PHE A 4 -20.08 12.99 11.39
CA PHE A 4 -19.24 13.47 12.49
C PHE A 4 -20.01 13.59 13.81
N GLN A 5 -21.21 14.19 13.78
CA GLN A 5 -22.03 14.42 14.97
C GLN A 5 -22.53 13.13 15.61
N ILE A 6 -22.78 12.09 14.80
CA ILE A 6 -23.19 10.78 15.30
C ILE A 6 -22.00 10.07 15.94
N LEU A 7 -20.84 10.05 15.27
CA LEU A 7 -19.64 9.34 15.73
C LEU A 7 -18.96 10.01 16.94
N GLU A 8 -19.13 11.32 17.14
CA GLU A 8 -18.63 12.00 18.34
C GLU A 8 -19.32 11.50 19.63
N SER A 9 -20.55 11.01 19.51
CA SER A 9 -21.31 10.46 20.66
C SER A 9 -20.94 9.00 21.00
N TYR A 10 -20.11 8.35 20.19
CA TYR A 10 -19.71 6.95 20.37
C TYR A 10 -18.52 6.82 21.32
N ASP A 11 -18.51 5.76 22.12
CA ASP A 11 -17.38 5.43 22.96
C ASP A 11 -16.21 4.88 22.14
N THR A 12 -15.01 4.89 22.72
CA THR A 12 -13.80 4.46 22.01
C THR A 12 -13.87 3.01 21.54
N ALA A 13 -14.54 2.12 22.29
CA ALA A 13 -14.66 0.72 21.91
C ALA A 13 -15.54 0.52 20.67
N SER A 14 -16.65 1.25 20.57
CA SER A 14 -17.50 1.20 19.36
C SER A 14 -16.82 1.84 18.16
N LEU A 15 -16.03 2.91 18.35
CA LEU A 15 -15.23 3.51 17.28
C LEU A 15 -14.11 2.56 16.80
N ASP A 16 -13.42 1.88 17.72
CA ASP A 16 -12.41 0.88 17.39
C ASP A 16 -13.03 -0.27 16.57
N GLN A 17 -14.22 -0.75 16.96
CA GLN A 17 -14.95 -1.78 16.23
C GLN A 17 -15.35 -1.33 14.81
N ILE A 18 -15.84 -0.10 14.65
CA ILE A 18 -16.21 0.45 13.34
C ILE A 18 -14.97 0.66 12.45
N SER A 19 -13.81 0.89 13.05
CA SER A 19 -12.57 1.16 12.35
C SER A 19 -11.81 -0.09 11.90
N ALA A 20 -12.12 -1.27 12.45
CA ALA A 20 -11.35 -2.50 12.28
C ALA A 20 -11.17 -2.97 10.83
N ASP A 21 -12.11 -2.65 9.93
CA ASP A 21 -12.02 -3.01 8.51
C ASP A 21 -11.56 -1.85 7.60
N LYS A 22 -11.35 -0.66 8.19
CA LYS A 22 -10.88 0.57 7.53
C LYS A 22 -9.44 0.88 7.91
N ILE A 23 -8.96 0.25 8.96
CA ILE A 23 -7.63 0.35 9.53
C ILE A 23 -7.07 -1.07 9.53
N ASP A 24 -5.94 -1.29 8.87
CA ASP A 24 -5.38 -2.62 8.65
C ASP A 24 -5.14 -3.36 9.99
N GLU A 25 -5.68 -4.58 10.17
CA GLU A 25 -5.57 -5.37 11.42
C GLU A 25 -4.11 -5.70 11.80
N ALA A 26 -3.16 -5.51 10.88
CA ALA A 26 -1.72 -5.57 11.13
C ALA A 26 -1.20 -4.44 12.03
N ILE A 27 -2.01 -3.40 12.28
CA ILE A 27 -1.74 -2.26 13.14
C ILE A 27 -2.16 -2.62 14.57
N SER A 28 -1.33 -3.38 15.29
CA SER A 28 -1.50 -3.55 16.74
C SER A 28 -1.07 -2.28 17.50
N LEU A 29 -1.64 -1.12 17.14
CA LEU A 29 -1.37 0.22 17.70
C LEU A 29 -2.70 0.97 17.86
N ARG A 30 -2.94 1.51 19.05
CA ARG A 30 -4.12 2.32 19.35
C ARG A 30 -3.94 3.71 18.75
N LEU A 31 -4.63 4.00 17.65
CA LEU A 31 -4.62 5.31 17.00
C LEU A 31 -5.35 6.36 17.87
N PRO A 32 -5.01 7.67 17.77
CA PRO A 32 -5.78 8.72 18.43
C PRO A 32 -7.22 8.80 17.89
N GLN A 33 -8.21 9.02 18.77
CA GLN A 33 -9.64 9.02 18.43
C GLN A 33 -10.00 9.95 17.24
N GLN A 34 -9.33 11.11 17.14
CA GLN A 34 -9.55 12.04 16.02
C GLN A 34 -9.11 11.48 14.66
N VAL A 35 -8.05 10.67 14.63
CA VAL A 35 -7.55 10.02 13.40
C VAL A 35 -8.48 8.89 13.00
N ILE A 36 -8.91 8.07 13.96
CA ILE A 36 -9.91 7.01 13.74
C ILE A 36 -11.18 7.60 13.14
N LEU A 37 -11.65 8.72 13.71
CA LEU A 37 -12.87 9.37 13.25
C LEU A 37 -12.71 9.98 11.84
N GLN A 38 -11.54 10.52 11.49
CA GLN A 38 -11.25 11.00 10.13
C GLN A 38 -11.19 9.86 9.11
N GLU A 39 -10.53 8.75 9.43
CA GLU A 39 -10.44 7.59 8.54
C GLU A 39 -11.82 6.93 8.34
N VAL A 40 -12.60 6.80 9.41
CA VAL A 40 -13.97 6.29 9.35
C VAL A 40 -14.85 7.19 8.47
N ILE A 41 -14.78 8.51 8.63
CA ILE A 41 -15.51 9.46 7.79
C ILE A 41 -15.05 9.38 6.34
N SER A 42 -13.75 9.34 6.09
CA SER A 42 -13.17 9.25 4.74
C SER A 42 -13.64 7.99 4.01
N ALA A 43 -13.57 6.83 4.67
CA ALA A 43 -14.02 5.56 4.11
C ALA A 43 -15.54 5.53 3.88
N LEU A 44 -16.34 5.97 4.85
CA LEU A 44 -17.80 6.01 4.74
C LEU A 44 -18.32 7.10 3.79
N SER A 45 -17.50 8.08 3.42
CA SER A 45 -17.83 9.06 2.38
C SER A 45 -17.43 8.58 0.98
N SER A 46 -16.65 7.50 0.88
CA SER A 46 -16.17 6.96 -0.39
C SER A 46 -17.19 6.02 -1.04
N GLN A 47 -17.56 6.33 -2.29
CA GLN A 47 -18.45 5.49 -3.09
C GLN A 47 -17.85 4.10 -3.34
N SER A 48 -16.52 3.98 -3.52
CA SER A 48 -15.87 2.70 -3.82
C SER A 48 -15.92 1.75 -2.63
N TYR A 49 -15.75 2.28 -1.42
CA TYR A 49 -15.83 1.50 -0.18
C TYR A 49 -17.27 1.02 0.07
N ILE A 50 -18.25 1.91 -0.03
CA ILE A 50 -19.66 1.54 0.15
C ILE A 50 -20.11 0.53 -0.92
N SER A 51 -19.79 0.78 -2.19
CA SER A 51 -20.13 -0.11 -3.31
C SER A 51 -19.58 -1.52 -3.09
N GLY A 52 -18.31 -1.65 -2.70
CA GLY A 52 -17.66 -2.94 -2.44
C GLY A 52 -18.29 -3.75 -1.30
N ARG A 53 -19.04 -3.10 -0.39
CA ARG A 53 -19.70 -3.77 0.75
C ARG A 53 -21.17 -4.09 0.53
N ILE A 54 -21.88 -3.36 -0.32
CA ILE A 54 -23.35 -3.48 -0.45
C ILE A 54 -23.84 -3.97 -1.82
N LEU A 55 -23.07 -3.82 -2.90
CA LEU A 55 -23.54 -4.09 -4.26
C LEU A 55 -24.02 -5.53 -4.45
N TYR A 56 -23.24 -6.50 -3.97
CA TYR A 56 -23.61 -7.92 -3.95
C TYR A 56 -23.75 -8.42 -2.51
N GLY A 57 -24.28 -7.60 -1.60
CA GLY A 57 -24.60 -8.03 -0.24
C GLY A 57 -25.73 -9.06 -0.25
N LYS A 58 -25.59 -10.15 0.51
CA LYS A 58 -26.63 -11.20 0.61
C LYS A 58 -27.98 -10.60 1.05
N PRO A 59 -29.12 -11.10 0.54
CA PRO A 59 -30.42 -10.80 1.13
C PRO A 59 -30.41 -11.17 2.63
N PRO A 60 -30.72 -10.23 3.55
CA PRO A 60 -31.61 -9.08 3.40
C PRO A 60 -30.94 -7.69 3.33
N THR A 61 -29.64 -7.59 3.01
CA THR A 61 -28.85 -6.34 3.07
C THR A 61 -29.53 -5.16 2.37
N PHE A 62 -29.94 -5.34 1.11
CA PHE A 62 -30.65 -4.31 0.35
C PHE A 62 -32.00 -3.92 0.99
N ALA A 63 -32.79 -4.91 1.41
CA ALA A 63 -34.10 -4.67 2.03
C ALA A 63 -33.97 -3.82 3.32
N MET A 64 -32.95 -4.09 4.13
CA MET A 64 -32.65 -3.32 5.33
C MET A 64 -32.27 -1.87 5.00
N LEU A 65 -31.30 -1.68 4.11
CA LEU A 65 -30.80 -0.36 3.76
C LEU A 65 -31.88 0.48 3.07
N ASN A 66 -32.67 -0.11 2.18
CA ASN A 66 -33.75 0.61 1.50
C ASN A 66 -34.86 1.05 2.48
N LEU A 67 -35.24 0.20 3.45
CA LEU A 67 -36.23 0.60 4.47
C LEU A 67 -35.75 1.75 5.36
N ILE A 68 -34.45 1.79 5.69
CA ILE A 68 -33.85 2.90 6.45
C ILE A 68 -33.80 4.18 5.58
N LEU A 69 -33.40 4.06 4.32
CA LEU A 69 -33.36 5.18 3.38
C LEU A 69 -34.73 5.84 3.19
N GLN A 70 -35.81 5.05 3.13
CA GLN A 70 -37.19 5.56 2.95
C GLN A 70 -37.80 6.14 4.23
N ALA A 71 -37.15 5.98 5.38
CA ALA A 71 -37.63 6.49 6.65
C ALA A 71 -37.34 8.00 6.81
N PRO A 72 -38.18 8.75 7.55
CA PRO A 72 -37.87 10.15 7.87
C PRO A 72 -36.56 10.23 8.66
N ASP A 73 -35.74 11.23 8.33
CA ASP A 73 -34.41 11.47 8.92
C ASP A 73 -33.43 10.28 8.79
N TYR A 74 -33.69 9.35 7.87
CA TYR A 74 -32.95 8.09 7.71
C TYR A 74 -32.85 7.29 9.02
N ALA A 75 -33.91 7.34 9.84
CA ALA A 75 -33.95 6.72 11.16
C ALA A 75 -35.20 5.84 11.35
N VAL A 76 -34.99 4.62 11.87
CA VAL A 76 -36.06 3.64 12.13
C VAL A 76 -35.94 3.09 13.55
N GLY A 77 -37.07 2.88 14.23
CA GLY A 77 -37.10 2.20 15.53
C GLY A 77 -36.59 0.76 15.40
N ILE A 78 -35.82 0.30 16.39
CA ILE A 78 -35.26 -1.06 16.38
C ILE A 78 -36.37 -2.11 16.57
N ASP A 79 -37.36 -1.78 17.41
CA ASP A 79 -38.55 -2.59 17.65
C ASP A 79 -39.35 -2.76 16.35
N ASP A 80 -39.74 -4.00 16.03
CA ASP A 80 -40.46 -4.41 14.81
C ASP A 80 -39.73 -4.22 13.47
N PHE A 81 -38.48 -3.72 13.45
CA PHE A 81 -37.74 -3.54 12.19
C PHE A 81 -37.50 -4.85 11.45
N ARG A 82 -37.19 -5.92 12.20
CA ARG A 82 -37.01 -7.27 11.65
C ARG A 82 -38.24 -7.76 10.88
N THR A 83 -39.42 -7.61 11.48
CA THR A 83 -40.69 -8.04 10.86
C THR A 83 -40.93 -7.29 9.56
N ARG A 84 -40.70 -5.96 9.56
CA ARG A 84 -40.82 -5.13 8.35
C ARG A 84 -39.85 -5.53 7.25
N VAL A 85 -38.61 -5.86 7.60
CA VAL A 85 -37.61 -6.33 6.63
C VAL A 85 -38.04 -7.65 6.00
N LEU A 86 -38.50 -8.61 6.79
CA LEU A 86 -38.96 -9.91 6.28
C LEU A 86 -40.21 -9.78 5.41
N ASP A 87 -41.14 -8.90 5.77
CA ASP A 87 -42.33 -8.64 4.95
C ASP A 87 -41.96 -7.94 3.64
N TYR A 88 -40.99 -7.02 3.67
CA TYR A 88 -40.49 -6.37 2.46
C TYR A 88 -39.74 -7.33 1.52
N ILE A 89 -39.01 -8.30 2.06
CA ILE A 89 -38.39 -9.36 1.25
C ILE A 89 -39.44 -10.19 0.52
N LYS A 90 -40.54 -10.57 1.19
CA LYS A 90 -41.65 -11.28 0.54
C LYS A 90 -42.22 -10.45 -0.61
N GLU A 91 -42.38 -9.15 -0.40
CA GLU A 91 -42.82 -8.24 -1.45
C GLU A 91 -41.82 -8.20 -2.63
N LEU A 92 -40.53 -8.04 -2.37
CA LEU A 92 -39.48 -8.07 -3.41
C LEU A 92 -39.46 -9.40 -4.17
N SER A 93 -39.63 -10.51 -3.47
CA SER A 93 -39.69 -11.85 -4.08
C SER A 93 -40.89 -12.01 -5.00
N THR A 94 -42.07 -11.52 -4.58
CA THR A 94 -43.25 -11.52 -5.45
C THR A 94 -43.07 -10.63 -6.69
N ARG A 95 -42.34 -9.51 -6.57
CA ARG A 95 -42.01 -8.62 -7.70
C ARG A 95 -41.00 -9.27 -8.65
N ALA A 96 -39.98 -9.93 -8.13
CA ALA A 96 -38.99 -10.67 -8.94
C ALA A 96 -39.67 -11.78 -9.76
N GLY A 97 -40.58 -12.53 -9.15
CA GLY A 97 -41.35 -13.57 -9.85
C GLY A 97 -42.31 -13.04 -10.92
N GLN A 98 -42.63 -11.74 -10.91
CA GLN A 98 -43.48 -11.08 -11.91
C GLN A 98 -42.68 -10.48 -13.08
N SER A 99 -41.34 -10.47 -13.02
CA SER A 99 -40.48 -9.97 -14.08
C SER A 99 -40.61 -10.82 -15.36
N LYS A 100 -41.00 -10.20 -16.47
CA LYS A 100 -41.23 -10.87 -17.76
C LYS A 100 -40.04 -10.70 -18.70
N VAL A 101 -39.78 -11.71 -19.53
CA VAL A 101 -38.85 -11.60 -20.66
C VAL A 101 -39.48 -10.73 -21.74
N THR A 102 -38.76 -9.70 -22.18
CA THR A 102 -39.14 -8.85 -23.32
C THR A 102 -38.12 -9.02 -24.45
N ALA A 103 -38.34 -8.39 -25.60
CA ALA A 103 -37.41 -8.45 -26.73
C ALA A 103 -36.03 -7.85 -26.40
N GLU A 104 -35.97 -6.94 -25.42
CA GLU A 104 -34.77 -6.21 -25.03
C GLU A 104 -34.19 -6.67 -23.69
N LYS A 105 -35.00 -7.23 -22.78
CA LYS A 105 -34.56 -7.65 -21.44
C LYS A 105 -34.82 -9.14 -21.17
N ASN A 106 -33.82 -9.83 -20.64
CA ASN A 106 -33.94 -11.23 -20.19
C ASN A 106 -33.61 -11.39 -18.69
N PRO A 107 -34.52 -10.97 -17.79
CA PRO A 107 -34.30 -11.03 -16.34
C PRO A 107 -34.20 -12.48 -15.84
N ILE A 108 -34.84 -13.44 -16.51
CA ILE A 108 -34.78 -14.87 -16.15
C ILE A 108 -33.37 -15.42 -16.37
N LEU A 109 -32.74 -15.11 -17.50
CA LEU A 109 -31.36 -15.53 -17.78
C LEU A 109 -30.40 -14.93 -16.74
N TYR A 110 -30.53 -13.63 -16.47
CA TYR A 110 -29.72 -12.96 -15.47
C TYR A 110 -29.87 -13.58 -14.08
N THR A 111 -31.10 -13.86 -13.65
CA THR A 111 -31.38 -14.51 -12.36
C THR A 111 -30.75 -15.90 -12.26
N LYS A 112 -30.75 -16.68 -13.36
CA LYS A 112 -30.08 -17.99 -13.40
C LYS A 112 -28.55 -17.87 -13.27
N ILE A 113 -27.95 -16.91 -13.95
CA ILE A 113 -26.50 -16.65 -13.88
C ILE A 113 -26.14 -16.17 -12.47
N LEU A 114 -26.93 -15.25 -11.91
CA LEU A 114 -26.76 -14.71 -10.57
C LEU A 114 -26.89 -15.82 -9.51
N LYS A 115 -27.90 -16.68 -9.62
CA LYS A 115 -28.03 -17.88 -8.79
C LYS A 115 -26.79 -18.76 -8.90
N LYS A 116 -26.28 -18.98 -10.11
CA LYS A 116 -25.12 -19.86 -10.31
C LYS A 116 -23.85 -19.29 -9.72
N ALA A 117 -23.66 -17.96 -9.78
CA ALA A 117 -22.58 -17.27 -9.09
C ALA A 117 -22.69 -17.48 -7.58
N TRP A 118 -23.89 -17.37 -7.00
CA TRP A 118 -24.10 -17.61 -5.57
C TRP A 118 -23.95 -19.07 -5.13
N GLU A 119 -24.19 -20.05 -6.01
CA GLU A 119 -23.90 -21.47 -5.72
C GLU A 119 -22.39 -21.76 -5.58
N ASN A 120 -21.53 -20.88 -6.09
CA ASN A 120 -20.09 -20.98 -6.00
C ASN A 120 -19.62 -20.34 -4.67
N ASP A 121 -19.29 -21.15 -3.68
CA ASP A 121 -18.75 -20.73 -2.37
C ASP A 121 -19.62 -19.72 -1.55
N GLY A 122 -20.82 -19.36 -2.02
CA GLY A 122 -21.74 -18.46 -1.33
C GLY A 122 -21.29 -16.99 -1.31
N LEU A 123 -20.35 -16.60 -2.17
CA LEU A 123 -19.79 -15.25 -2.29
C LEU A 123 -19.54 -14.91 -3.76
N ILE A 124 -19.76 -13.64 -4.15
CA ILE A 124 -19.44 -13.14 -5.49
C ILE A 124 -18.09 -12.45 -5.43
N ASP A 125 -17.10 -12.96 -6.17
CA ASP A 125 -15.76 -12.37 -6.22
C ASP A 125 -15.68 -11.13 -7.13
N LYS A 126 -14.52 -10.47 -7.15
CA LYS A 126 -14.33 -9.25 -7.96
C LYS A 126 -14.49 -9.50 -9.47
N ASN A 127 -14.05 -10.64 -9.99
CA ASN A 127 -14.14 -10.95 -11.41
C ASN A 127 -15.58 -11.30 -11.80
N GLU A 128 -16.26 -12.10 -10.98
CA GLU A 128 -17.69 -12.42 -11.13
C GLU A 128 -18.54 -11.16 -11.06
N SER A 129 -18.22 -10.22 -10.15
CA SER A 129 -18.91 -8.94 -10.03
C SER A 129 -18.83 -8.09 -11.30
N GLN A 130 -17.66 -8.06 -11.95
CA GLN A 130 -17.43 -7.35 -13.22
C GLN A 130 -18.20 -8.00 -14.38
N ILE A 131 -18.24 -9.33 -14.42
CA ILE A 131 -19.00 -10.08 -15.43
C ILE A 131 -20.50 -9.85 -15.25
N LEU A 132 -20.99 -9.88 -14.02
CA LEU A 132 -22.40 -9.62 -13.70
C LEU A 132 -22.80 -8.16 -14.00
N GLU A 133 -21.90 -7.20 -13.81
CA GLU A 133 -22.12 -5.81 -14.17
C GLU A 133 -22.21 -5.62 -15.69
N LEU A 134 -21.30 -6.25 -16.44
CA LEU A 134 -21.36 -6.27 -17.91
C LEU A 134 -22.64 -6.95 -18.42
N LEU A 135 -23.02 -8.09 -17.86
CA LEU A 135 -24.25 -8.80 -18.22
C LEU A 135 -25.50 -7.98 -17.88
N LYS A 136 -25.51 -7.28 -16.74
CA LYS A 136 -26.59 -6.37 -16.36
C LYS A 136 -26.76 -5.27 -17.40
N PHE A 137 -25.65 -4.68 -17.87
CA PHE A 137 -25.65 -3.65 -18.91
C PHE A 137 -26.16 -4.18 -20.26
N GLU A 138 -25.62 -5.32 -20.73
CA GLU A 138 -26.01 -5.93 -22.01
C GLU A 138 -27.47 -6.43 -22.04
N LEU A 139 -28.02 -6.84 -20.90
CA LEU A 139 -29.41 -7.29 -20.77
C LEU A 139 -30.38 -6.15 -20.45
N GLY A 140 -29.91 -4.89 -20.40
CA GLY A 140 -30.73 -3.72 -20.11
C GLY A 140 -31.40 -3.75 -18.73
N ILE A 141 -30.80 -4.44 -17.75
CA ILE A 141 -31.34 -4.58 -16.40
C ILE A 141 -30.92 -3.35 -15.58
N TRP A 142 -31.89 -2.64 -15.00
CA TRP A 142 -31.61 -1.48 -14.15
C TRP A 142 -31.14 -1.89 -12.75
N ASP A 143 -30.49 -0.98 -12.02
CA ASP A 143 -29.98 -1.27 -10.67
C ASP A 143 -31.09 -1.71 -9.72
N ARG A 144 -32.24 -1.01 -9.70
CA ARG A 144 -33.41 -1.39 -8.86
C ARG A 144 -34.00 -2.75 -9.27
N GLU A 145 -33.94 -3.10 -10.55
CA GLU A 145 -34.35 -4.42 -11.04
C GLU A 145 -33.36 -5.49 -10.56
N HIS A 146 -32.05 -5.27 -10.66
CA HIS A 146 -31.02 -6.16 -10.14
C HIS A 146 -31.23 -6.49 -8.65
N PHE A 147 -31.41 -5.47 -7.80
CA PHE A 147 -31.64 -5.68 -6.37
C PHE A 147 -32.95 -6.42 -6.10
N THR A 148 -33.98 -6.23 -6.92
CA THR A 148 -35.23 -6.99 -6.81
C THR A 148 -35.02 -8.45 -7.21
N LEU A 149 -34.31 -8.72 -8.31
CA LEU A 149 -34.01 -10.07 -8.80
C LEU A 149 -33.11 -10.87 -7.83
N MET A 150 -32.26 -10.21 -7.04
CA MET A 150 -31.53 -10.87 -5.95
C MET A 150 -32.44 -11.51 -4.88
N HIS A 151 -33.70 -11.07 -4.79
CA HIS A 151 -34.70 -11.58 -3.86
C HIS A 151 -35.64 -12.61 -4.53
N ASP A 152 -35.29 -13.12 -5.71
CA ASP A 152 -36.03 -14.23 -6.33
C ASP A 152 -36.09 -15.45 -5.40
N GLU A 153 -37.21 -16.16 -5.39
CA GLU A 153 -37.45 -17.32 -4.51
C GLU A 153 -36.38 -18.41 -4.69
N SER A 154 -35.85 -18.57 -5.91
CA SER A 154 -34.81 -19.55 -6.21
C SER A 154 -33.42 -19.19 -5.66
N ILE A 155 -33.18 -17.91 -5.36
CA ILE A 155 -31.94 -17.40 -4.77
C ILE A 155 -32.09 -17.31 -3.25
N ILE A 156 -33.21 -16.79 -2.76
CA ILE A 156 -33.51 -16.72 -1.33
C ILE A 156 -33.49 -18.11 -0.70
N GLY A 157 -33.99 -19.13 -1.41
CA GLY A 157 -33.99 -20.51 -0.93
C GLY A 157 -32.62 -21.13 -0.67
N LEU A 158 -31.51 -20.45 -1.03
CA LEU A 158 -30.14 -20.89 -0.72
C LEU A 158 -29.75 -20.63 0.74
N TRP A 159 -30.50 -19.80 1.48
CA TRP A 159 -30.08 -19.27 2.79
C TRP A 159 -31.17 -19.37 3.86
N ASP A 160 -30.75 -19.39 5.13
CA ASP A 160 -31.64 -19.17 6.27
C ASP A 160 -31.81 -17.65 6.51
N LEU A 161 -32.93 -17.10 6.05
CA LEU A 161 -33.26 -15.68 6.18
C LEU A 161 -33.24 -15.17 7.63
N GLU A 162 -33.51 -16.02 8.62
CA GLU A 162 -33.46 -15.59 10.02
C GLU A 162 -32.03 -15.34 10.46
N GLN A 163 -31.11 -16.23 10.09
CA GLN A 163 -29.68 -16.10 10.41
C GLN A 163 -29.04 -14.97 9.60
N GLU A 164 -29.33 -14.91 8.30
CA GLU A 164 -28.78 -13.89 7.41
C GLU A 164 -29.24 -12.48 7.79
N TYR A 165 -30.43 -12.31 8.37
CA TYR A 165 -30.83 -11.03 8.96
C TYR A 165 -29.85 -10.54 10.03
N TYR A 166 -29.48 -11.40 10.98
CA TYR A 166 -28.56 -11.02 12.04
C TYR A 166 -27.14 -10.80 11.51
N LEU A 167 -26.69 -11.61 10.55
CA LEU A 167 -25.38 -11.45 9.90
C LEU A 167 -25.27 -10.15 9.11
N ALA A 168 -26.27 -9.84 8.27
CA ALA A 168 -26.33 -8.59 7.51
C ALA A 168 -26.40 -7.38 8.45
N ARG A 169 -27.26 -7.44 9.47
CA ARG A 169 -27.35 -6.39 10.51
C ARG A 169 -26.01 -6.14 11.20
N ASN A 170 -25.37 -7.21 11.69
CA ASN A 170 -24.12 -7.08 12.43
C ASN A 170 -23.00 -6.55 11.54
N THR A 171 -22.94 -6.96 10.27
CA THR A 171 -21.98 -6.45 9.29
C THR A 171 -22.21 -4.97 9.00
N LEU A 172 -23.46 -4.53 8.79
CA LEU A 172 -23.80 -3.13 8.54
C LEU A 172 -23.49 -2.22 9.73
N LEU A 173 -23.67 -2.73 10.96
CA LEU A 173 -23.30 -2.03 12.19
C LEU A 173 -21.78 -1.99 12.39
N ALA A 174 -21.08 -3.11 12.22
CA ALA A 174 -19.63 -3.20 12.36
C ALA A 174 -18.88 -2.38 11.29
N THR A 175 -19.44 -2.23 10.11
CA THR A 175 -18.87 -1.36 9.07
C THR A 175 -19.22 0.12 9.27
N GLY A 176 -20.14 0.46 10.17
CA GLY A 176 -20.61 1.84 10.37
C GLY A 176 -21.49 2.39 9.24
N ILE A 177 -21.93 1.54 8.31
CA ILE A 177 -22.89 1.91 7.25
C ILE A 177 -24.26 2.21 7.86
N VAL A 178 -24.64 1.45 8.90
CA VAL A 178 -25.77 1.73 9.77
C VAL A 178 -25.23 1.98 11.17
N LEU A 179 -25.76 3.01 11.84
CA LEU A 179 -25.39 3.41 13.19
C LEU A 179 -26.61 3.25 14.12
N THR A 180 -26.36 3.28 15.42
CA THR A 180 -27.35 3.18 16.49
C THR A 180 -27.28 4.45 17.33
N SER A 181 -28.40 5.16 17.43
CA SER A 181 -28.53 6.32 18.32
C SER A 181 -29.80 6.16 19.14
N GLY A 182 -29.64 5.89 20.45
CA GLY A 182 -30.75 5.48 21.31
C GLY A 182 -31.38 4.16 20.86
N ASN A 183 -32.71 4.07 20.81
CA ASN A 183 -33.46 2.88 20.37
C ASN A 183 -33.80 2.91 18.86
N ARG A 184 -32.90 3.44 18.03
CA ARG A 184 -33.11 3.62 16.58
C ARG A 184 -31.87 3.25 15.78
N TYR A 185 -32.09 2.62 14.62
CA TYR A 185 -31.10 2.55 13.54
C TYR A 185 -31.10 3.86 12.78
N VAL A 186 -29.91 4.42 12.54
CA VAL A 186 -29.71 5.72 11.89
C VAL A 186 -28.66 5.57 10.79
N MET A 187 -28.90 6.19 9.64
CA MET A 187 -27.93 6.31 8.57
C MET A 187 -27.53 7.78 8.42
N ALA A 188 -26.23 8.06 8.32
CA ALA A 188 -25.74 9.42 8.15
C ALA A 188 -26.07 9.96 6.76
N ASP A 189 -26.22 11.28 6.62
CA ASP A 189 -26.62 11.92 5.36
C ASP A 189 -25.59 11.65 4.25
N GLU A 190 -24.30 11.71 4.59
CA GLU A 190 -23.19 11.41 3.67
C GLU A 190 -23.25 9.97 3.15
N VAL A 191 -23.52 9.02 4.04
CA VAL A 191 -23.57 7.58 3.72
C VAL A 191 -24.83 7.29 2.89
N ALA A 192 -25.96 7.90 3.23
CA ALA A 192 -27.21 7.77 2.49
C ALA A 192 -27.07 8.22 1.04
N GLU A 193 -26.36 9.33 0.79
CA GLU A 193 -26.11 9.82 -0.57
C GLU A 193 -25.29 8.82 -1.41
N GLN A 194 -24.26 8.22 -0.82
CA GLN A 194 -23.45 7.21 -1.52
C GLN A 194 -24.23 5.92 -1.78
N ILE A 195 -25.05 5.46 -0.82
CA ILE A 195 -25.90 4.28 -1.01
C ILE A 195 -26.93 4.52 -2.13
N LYS A 196 -27.54 5.71 -2.20
CA LYS A 196 -28.46 6.07 -3.29
C LYS A 196 -27.79 5.94 -4.66
N LYS A 197 -26.52 6.39 -4.79
CA LYS A 197 -25.73 6.24 -6.02
C LYS A 197 -25.49 4.77 -6.38
N VAL A 198 -25.15 3.93 -5.41
CA VAL A 198 -24.92 2.49 -5.64
C VAL A 198 -26.21 1.76 -6.01
N PHE A 199 -27.34 2.14 -5.41
CA PHE A 199 -28.65 1.53 -5.69
C PHE A 199 -29.34 2.09 -6.93
N GLY A 200 -28.74 3.06 -7.62
CA GLY A 200 -29.36 3.74 -8.76
C GLY A 200 -30.65 4.48 -8.39
N ILE A 201 -30.76 4.97 -7.14
CA ILE A 201 -31.92 5.72 -6.66
C ILE A 201 -31.71 7.20 -7.02
N GLU A 202 -32.38 7.65 -8.08
CA GLU A 202 -32.30 9.05 -8.53
C GLU A 202 -33.09 10.00 -7.63
N ILE A 203 -34.30 9.60 -7.22
CA ILE A 203 -35.16 10.29 -6.25
C ILE A 203 -35.92 9.27 -5.41
N MET A 204 -36.26 9.66 -4.18
CA MET A 204 -37.01 8.81 -3.24
C MET A 204 -38.44 8.55 -3.70
N ASP A 205 -39.05 7.44 -3.28
CA ASP A 205 -40.35 6.99 -3.82
C ASP A 205 -41.48 7.99 -3.51
N SER A 206 -41.40 8.67 -2.36
CA SER A 206 -42.33 9.74 -1.99
C SER A 206 -42.19 10.97 -2.92
N SER A 207 -40.96 11.39 -3.22
CA SER A 207 -40.68 12.48 -4.17
C SER A 207 -41.02 12.09 -5.59
N TYR A 208 -40.80 10.83 -5.97
CA TYR A 208 -41.14 10.30 -7.29
C TYR A 208 -42.66 10.25 -7.49
N LYS A 209 -43.42 9.84 -6.47
CA LYS A 209 -44.88 9.90 -6.49
C LYS A 209 -45.39 11.34 -6.66
N ARG A 210 -44.76 12.32 -6.01
CA ARG A 210 -45.10 13.75 -6.18
C ARG A 210 -44.78 14.26 -7.59
N LEU A 211 -43.63 13.87 -8.14
CA LEU A 211 -43.24 14.18 -9.51
C LEU A 211 -44.26 13.61 -10.53
N LEU A 212 -44.62 12.32 -10.39
CA LEU A 212 -45.61 11.68 -11.26
C LEU A 212 -47.01 12.28 -11.10
N ALA A 213 -47.38 12.73 -9.89
CA ALA A 213 -48.62 13.45 -9.65
C ALA A 213 -48.68 14.81 -10.38
N GLY A 214 -47.52 15.43 -10.63
CA GLY A 214 -47.38 16.65 -11.43
C GLY A 214 -47.58 16.46 -12.94
N LEU A 215 -47.52 15.22 -13.45
CA LEU A 215 -47.69 14.92 -14.87
C LEU A 215 -49.18 14.87 -15.28
N SER A 216 -49.46 15.10 -16.57
CA SER A 216 -50.81 14.97 -17.10
C SER A 216 -51.20 13.49 -17.24
N ARG A 217 -52.51 13.20 -17.37
CA ARG A 217 -52.98 11.82 -17.60
C ARG A 217 -52.51 11.28 -18.96
N GLU A 218 -52.36 12.14 -19.96
CA GLU A 218 -51.88 11.78 -21.30
C GLU A 218 -50.40 11.40 -21.26
N ASP A 219 -49.59 12.15 -20.52
CA ASP A 219 -48.17 11.84 -20.30
C ASP A 219 -48.00 10.47 -19.62
N LEU A 220 -48.76 10.21 -18.55
CA LEU A 220 -48.73 8.92 -17.84
C LEU A 220 -49.18 7.75 -18.74
N ALA A 221 -50.17 7.98 -19.61
CA ALA A 221 -50.63 6.97 -20.58
C ALA A 221 -49.58 6.68 -21.67
N LEU A 222 -48.83 7.70 -22.11
CA LEU A 222 -47.71 7.54 -23.06
C LEU A 222 -46.63 6.64 -22.46
N ILE A 223 -46.21 6.95 -21.22
CA ILE A 223 -45.20 6.16 -20.49
C ILE A 223 -45.65 4.71 -20.33
N LEU A 224 -46.89 4.48 -19.86
CA LEU A 224 -47.43 3.14 -19.68
C LEU A 224 -47.50 2.36 -21.00
N ASN A 225 -47.90 2.99 -22.10
CA ASN A 225 -47.93 2.36 -23.42
C ASN A 225 -46.54 1.96 -23.92
N TYR A 226 -45.53 2.83 -23.73
CA TYR A 226 -44.17 2.57 -24.17
C TYR A 226 -43.57 1.33 -23.49
N TYR A 227 -43.78 1.20 -22.18
CA TYR A 227 -43.31 0.04 -21.40
C TYR A 227 -44.31 -1.14 -21.41
N ALA A 228 -45.33 -1.13 -22.28
CA ALA A 228 -46.34 -2.19 -22.41
C ALA A 228 -47.10 -2.53 -21.10
N LEU A 229 -47.37 -1.51 -20.29
CA LEU A 229 -48.13 -1.60 -19.04
C LEU A 229 -49.60 -1.19 -19.25
N ASN A 230 -50.49 -1.67 -18.39
CA ASN A 230 -51.93 -1.40 -18.50
C ASN A 230 -52.28 0.08 -18.25
N VAL A 231 -52.89 0.73 -19.24
CA VAL A 231 -53.30 2.15 -19.23
C VAL A 231 -54.66 2.40 -18.59
N SER A 232 -55.42 1.36 -18.19
CA SER A 232 -56.78 1.51 -17.66
C SER A 232 -56.80 1.85 -16.16
N GLY A 233 -57.60 2.84 -15.73
CA GLY A 233 -57.77 3.17 -14.31
C GLY A 233 -57.74 4.66 -13.97
N THR A 234 -57.77 4.97 -12.67
CA THR A 234 -57.60 6.33 -12.12
C THR A 234 -56.16 6.81 -12.27
N LYS A 235 -55.93 8.13 -12.20
CA LYS A 235 -54.59 8.73 -12.28
C LYS A 235 -53.65 8.13 -11.22
N ASP A 236 -54.12 7.98 -9.99
CA ASP A 236 -53.33 7.41 -8.89
C ASP A 236 -52.97 5.95 -9.16
N ALA A 237 -53.88 5.15 -9.72
CA ALA A 237 -53.59 3.77 -10.10
C ALA A 237 -52.55 3.68 -11.23
N MET A 238 -52.48 4.67 -12.13
CA MET A 238 -51.43 4.76 -13.16
C MET A 238 -50.07 5.11 -12.53
N ILE A 239 -50.05 6.04 -11.59
CA ILE A 239 -48.83 6.44 -10.85
C ILE A 239 -48.29 5.24 -10.06
N ASP A 240 -49.14 4.56 -9.31
CA ASP A 240 -48.73 3.40 -8.51
C ASP A 240 -48.22 2.25 -9.39
N ARG A 241 -48.72 2.09 -10.62
CA ARG A 241 -48.17 1.12 -11.58
C ARG A 241 -46.77 1.47 -12.06
N ILE A 242 -46.51 2.74 -12.37
CA ILE A 242 -45.18 3.21 -12.79
C ILE A 242 -44.17 3.03 -11.64
N LEU A 243 -44.57 3.38 -10.41
CA LEU A 243 -43.76 3.17 -9.21
C LEU A 243 -43.43 1.69 -8.98
N ASN A 244 -44.41 0.80 -9.18
CA ASN A 244 -44.22 -0.64 -9.00
C ASN A 244 -43.43 -1.31 -10.14
N SER A 245 -43.33 -0.68 -11.32
CA SER A 245 -42.55 -1.21 -12.44
C SER A 245 -41.04 -0.95 -12.36
N LEU A 246 -40.55 -0.31 -11.29
CA LEU A 246 -39.12 -0.06 -11.03
C LEU A 246 -38.39 0.73 -12.13
N ILE A 247 -39.14 1.49 -12.94
CA ILE A 247 -38.57 2.30 -14.02
C ILE A 247 -37.86 3.53 -13.41
N PRO A 248 -36.62 3.83 -13.82
CA PRO A 248 -35.93 5.03 -13.38
C PRO A 248 -36.70 6.32 -13.75
N PRO A 249 -36.75 7.31 -12.86
CA PRO A 249 -37.38 8.61 -13.11
C PRO A 249 -36.84 9.32 -14.37
N SER A 250 -35.54 9.26 -14.63
CA SER A 250 -34.88 9.81 -15.83
C SER A 250 -35.42 9.20 -17.11
N GLU A 251 -35.59 7.88 -17.15
CA GLU A 251 -36.17 7.14 -18.29
C GLU A 251 -37.62 7.51 -18.52
N VAL A 252 -38.42 7.62 -17.45
CA VAL A 252 -39.81 8.08 -17.53
C VAL A 252 -39.90 9.49 -18.12
N LEU A 253 -39.08 10.43 -17.64
CA LEU A 253 -39.05 11.79 -18.15
C LEU A 253 -38.49 11.86 -19.58
N ASN A 254 -37.60 10.93 -19.96
CA ASN A 254 -37.06 10.87 -21.31
C ASN A 254 -38.11 10.44 -22.35
N GLN A 255 -39.18 9.77 -21.96
CA GLN A 255 -40.31 9.48 -22.85
C GLN A 255 -41.19 10.69 -23.14
N LEU A 256 -41.12 11.75 -22.32
CA LEU A 256 -41.92 12.95 -22.51
C LEU A 256 -41.31 13.89 -23.56
N HIS A 257 -42.17 14.66 -24.23
CA HIS A 257 -41.72 15.70 -25.14
C HIS A 257 -41.04 16.85 -24.39
N LEU A 258 -40.04 17.47 -25.02
CA LEU A 258 -39.28 18.58 -24.42
C LEU A 258 -40.18 19.75 -24.01
N ASP A 259 -41.27 19.98 -24.74
CA ASP A 259 -42.22 21.05 -24.44
C ASP A 259 -43.02 20.77 -23.16
N SER A 260 -43.43 19.52 -22.93
CA SER A 260 -44.09 19.09 -21.68
C SER A 260 -43.15 19.23 -20.48
N LEU A 261 -41.87 18.85 -20.62
CA LEU A 261 -40.86 19.02 -19.56
C LEU A 261 -40.62 20.50 -19.24
N ARG A 262 -40.53 21.36 -20.27
CA ARG A 262 -40.39 22.82 -20.10
C ARG A 262 -41.63 23.45 -19.48
N GLU A 263 -42.82 22.90 -19.74
CA GLU A 263 -44.05 23.34 -19.11
C GLU A 263 -44.09 22.97 -17.62
N LEU A 264 -43.65 21.76 -17.26
CA LEU A 264 -43.47 21.33 -15.87
C LEU A 264 -42.50 22.26 -15.12
N CYS A 265 -41.36 22.59 -15.75
CA CYS A 265 -40.41 23.56 -15.19
C CYS A 265 -41.02 24.95 -14.98
N ARG A 266 -41.80 25.44 -15.95
CA ARG A 266 -42.49 26.75 -15.85
C ARG A 266 -43.51 26.79 -14.70
N ARG A 267 -44.29 25.72 -14.54
CA ARG A 267 -45.29 25.60 -13.47
C ARG A 267 -44.66 25.52 -12.07
N SER A 268 -43.47 24.95 -11.98
CA SER A 268 -42.77 24.68 -10.71
C SER A 268 -41.61 25.65 -10.43
N ALA A 269 -41.49 26.74 -11.20
CA ALA A 269 -40.41 27.74 -11.11
C ALA A 269 -38.97 27.17 -11.20
N ILE A 270 -38.77 26.11 -11.98
CA ILE A 270 -37.48 25.45 -12.20
C ILE A 270 -36.73 26.13 -13.36
N GLN A 271 -35.40 26.26 -13.26
CA GLN A 271 -34.55 26.85 -14.30
C GLN A 271 -34.65 26.10 -15.65
N ILE A 272 -34.94 26.83 -16.72
CA ILE A 272 -35.11 26.31 -18.09
C ILE A 272 -33.84 26.60 -18.89
N SER A 273 -32.76 25.87 -18.66
CA SER A 273 -31.52 26.04 -19.43
C SER A 273 -30.91 24.69 -19.80
N GLY A 274 -30.65 24.47 -21.10
CA GLY A 274 -29.87 23.33 -21.58
C GLY A 274 -30.62 22.36 -22.51
N ILE A 275 -29.95 21.24 -22.78
CA ILE A 275 -30.41 20.11 -23.60
C ILE A 275 -31.44 19.29 -22.78
N LYS A 276 -32.25 18.44 -23.41
CA LYS A 276 -33.29 17.61 -22.74
C LYS A 276 -32.79 16.91 -21.47
N SER A 277 -31.58 16.34 -21.50
CA SER A 277 -30.94 15.69 -20.36
C SER A 277 -30.69 16.63 -19.18
N THR A 278 -30.26 17.88 -19.43
CA THR A 278 -30.07 18.90 -18.40
C THR A 278 -31.39 19.31 -17.75
N VAL A 279 -32.46 19.42 -18.55
CA VAL A 279 -33.80 19.72 -18.05
C VAL A 279 -34.31 18.60 -17.15
N ILE A 280 -34.12 17.34 -17.56
CA ILE A 280 -34.46 16.16 -16.74
C ILE A 280 -33.69 16.19 -15.41
N ALA A 281 -32.38 16.42 -15.45
CA ALA A 281 -31.55 16.52 -14.24
C ALA A 281 -32.02 17.63 -13.29
N ASN A 282 -32.36 18.81 -13.81
CA ASN A 282 -32.88 19.92 -13.00
C ASN A 282 -34.23 19.59 -12.34
N ILE A 283 -35.12 18.89 -13.05
CA ILE A 283 -36.40 18.44 -12.50
C ILE A 283 -36.15 17.43 -11.38
N LEU A 284 -35.31 16.43 -11.59
CA LEU A 284 -35.00 15.42 -10.58
C LEU A 284 -34.38 16.05 -9.33
N GLN A 285 -33.41 16.95 -9.50
CA GLN A 285 -32.78 17.67 -8.40
C GLN A 285 -33.79 18.53 -7.61
N PHE A 286 -34.74 19.18 -8.28
CA PHE A 286 -35.77 20.00 -7.63
C PHE A 286 -36.66 19.18 -6.68
N PHE A 287 -37.11 18.01 -7.13
CA PHE A 287 -37.94 17.12 -6.32
C PHE A 287 -37.14 16.34 -5.27
N ASP A 288 -35.86 16.02 -5.52
CA ASP A 288 -34.97 15.39 -4.52
C ASP A 288 -34.73 16.33 -3.32
N GLN A 289 -34.54 17.63 -3.59
CA GLN A 289 -34.34 18.64 -2.57
C GLN A 289 -35.65 19.09 -1.88
N ASN A 290 -36.79 18.48 -2.22
CA ASN A 290 -38.12 18.82 -1.69
C ASN A 290 -38.51 20.30 -1.87
N LEU A 291 -37.96 20.98 -2.88
CA LEU A 291 -38.25 22.39 -3.16
C LEU A 291 -39.71 22.60 -3.60
N ASP A 292 -40.38 21.52 -4.01
CA ASP A 292 -41.81 21.49 -4.33
C ASP A 292 -42.71 21.67 -3.09
N LEU A 293 -42.22 21.36 -1.89
CA LEU A 293 -42.96 21.47 -0.62
C LEU A 293 -42.81 22.83 0.06
N VAL A 294 -41.87 23.65 -0.39
CA VAL A 294 -41.66 25.01 0.13
C VAL A 294 -42.79 25.89 -0.41
N MET A 295 -43.85 26.11 0.38
CA MET A 295 -45.00 26.96 0.03
C MET A 295 -44.54 28.26 -0.61
N ALA A 296 -44.98 28.53 -1.84
CA ALA A 296 -44.80 29.83 -2.48
C ALA A 296 -45.59 30.91 -1.70
N PRO A 297 -44.94 31.90 -1.05
CA PRO A 297 -45.63 33.10 -0.63
C PRO A 297 -45.55 34.11 -1.78
N ALA A 298 -46.65 34.83 -1.93
CA ALA A 298 -46.80 35.95 -2.84
C ALA A 298 -45.64 36.96 -2.74
N VAL A 299 -45.36 37.55 -3.90
CA VAL A 299 -44.56 38.75 -4.11
C VAL A 299 -44.71 39.75 -2.97
N GLN A 300 -43.70 39.84 -2.10
CA GLN A 300 -43.31 41.03 -1.35
C GLN A 300 -41.80 40.96 -1.14
N GLN A 301 -41.06 41.64 -2.02
CA GLN A 301 -39.65 41.92 -1.81
C GLN A 301 -39.52 42.88 -0.62
N ALA A 302 -39.14 42.35 0.54
CA ALA A 302 -38.44 43.10 1.58
C ALA A 302 -36.99 42.61 1.60
N PRO A 303 -36.00 43.50 1.77
CA PRO A 303 -34.62 43.23 1.41
C PRO A 303 -34.01 42.22 2.36
N VAL A 304 -33.40 41.17 1.82
CA VAL A 304 -32.35 40.44 2.52
C VAL A 304 -31.27 41.48 2.82
N LEU A 305 -31.07 41.81 4.09
CA LEU A 305 -29.93 42.63 4.51
C LEU A 305 -28.68 42.00 3.90
N PRO A 306 -27.88 42.75 3.12
CA PRO A 306 -26.68 42.18 2.54
C PRO A 306 -25.80 41.63 3.68
N PRO A 307 -25.18 40.45 3.50
CA PRO A 307 -24.18 39.97 4.45
C PRO A 307 -23.13 41.08 4.65
N ALA A 308 -22.65 41.25 5.88
CA ALA A 308 -21.69 42.30 6.20
C ALA A 308 -20.49 42.22 5.21
N PRO A 309 -20.10 43.34 4.58
CA PRO A 309 -19.07 43.32 3.56
C PRO A 309 -17.76 42.79 4.14
N GLU A 310 -17.17 41.81 3.47
CA GLU A 310 -15.87 41.26 3.85
C GLU A 310 -14.79 42.36 3.77
N LEU A 311 -13.76 42.27 4.62
CA LEU A 311 -12.64 43.21 4.61
C LEU A 311 -11.94 43.17 3.24
N ARG A 312 -11.82 44.33 2.59
CA ARG A 312 -11.15 44.47 1.29
C ARG A 312 -9.65 44.60 1.49
N GLU A 313 -8.90 43.77 0.79
CA GLU A 313 -7.43 43.70 0.88
C GLU A 313 -6.74 44.54 -0.21
N MET A 314 -7.48 45.06 -1.20
CA MET A 314 -6.93 45.74 -2.38
C MET A 314 -7.73 47.01 -2.77
N ASP A 315 -7.09 47.94 -3.47
CA ASP A 315 -7.73 49.14 -4.01
C ASP A 315 -8.72 48.82 -5.15
N ALA A 316 -9.88 49.50 -5.16
CA ALA A 316 -10.98 49.23 -6.10
C ALA A 316 -10.62 49.49 -7.57
N GLU A 317 -9.71 50.43 -7.87
CA GLU A 317 -9.25 50.69 -9.23
C GLU A 317 -8.31 49.59 -9.74
N ILE A 318 -7.48 49.03 -8.86
CA ILE A 318 -6.59 47.91 -9.18
C ILE A 318 -7.43 46.63 -9.37
N TYR A 319 -8.39 46.41 -8.49
CA TYR A 319 -9.29 45.26 -8.56
C TYR A 319 -10.12 45.23 -9.85
N SER A 320 -10.70 46.37 -10.24
CA SER A 320 -11.47 46.47 -11.48
C SER A 320 -10.61 46.19 -12.72
N LYS A 321 -9.34 46.62 -12.74
CA LYS A 321 -8.39 46.29 -13.83
C LYS A 321 -8.08 44.80 -13.90
N ILE A 322 -7.92 44.13 -12.76
CA ILE A 322 -7.71 42.68 -12.70
C ILE A 322 -8.94 41.95 -13.24
N LEU A 323 -10.15 42.32 -12.81
CA LEU A 323 -11.39 41.70 -13.27
C LEU A 323 -11.67 41.96 -14.76
N LEU A 324 -11.31 43.14 -15.30
CA LEU A 324 -11.43 43.44 -16.74
C LEU A 324 -10.52 42.54 -17.61
N SER A 325 -9.45 41.99 -17.04
CA SER A 325 -8.53 41.08 -17.74
C SER A 325 -9.05 39.63 -17.85
N LEU A 326 -10.11 39.28 -17.09
CA LEU A 326 -10.80 37.99 -17.13
C LEU A 326 -11.67 37.82 -18.37
N THR A 327 -11.92 36.58 -18.77
CA THR A 327 -12.85 36.23 -19.86
C THR A 327 -14.31 36.29 -19.41
N GLY A 328 -15.24 36.38 -20.37
CA GLY A 328 -16.68 36.40 -20.07
C GLY A 328 -17.18 35.15 -19.33
N GLN A 329 -16.53 34.00 -19.57
CA GLN A 329 -16.81 32.74 -18.89
C GLN A 329 -16.29 32.75 -17.44
N GLN A 330 -15.08 33.25 -17.20
CA GLN A 330 -14.52 33.38 -15.84
C GLN A 330 -15.32 34.36 -14.97
N LEU A 331 -15.79 35.47 -15.57
CA LEU A 331 -16.71 36.40 -14.89
C LEU A 331 -18.08 35.77 -14.61
N TYR A 332 -18.55 34.89 -15.51
CA TYR A 332 -19.76 34.11 -15.28
C TYR A 332 -19.59 33.12 -14.12
N ASP A 333 -18.46 32.41 -14.05
CA ASP A 333 -18.18 31.45 -12.99
C ASP A 333 -18.15 32.12 -11.61
N ILE A 334 -17.54 33.30 -11.49
CA ILE A 334 -17.55 34.10 -10.25
C ILE A 334 -18.98 34.51 -9.90
N LEU A 335 -19.74 35.10 -10.84
CA LEU A 335 -21.11 35.60 -10.60
C LEU A 335 -22.08 34.46 -10.25
N ALA A 336 -21.98 33.33 -10.93
CA ALA A 336 -22.85 32.17 -10.72
C ALA A 336 -22.60 31.52 -9.36
N GLN A 337 -21.33 31.36 -8.95
CA GLN A 337 -20.96 30.77 -7.66
C GLN A 337 -21.27 31.71 -6.48
N SER A 338 -21.47 33.01 -6.73
CA SER A 338 -21.83 34.01 -5.71
C SER A 338 -23.29 34.45 -5.74
N ASN A 339 -24.16 33.74 -6.48
CA ASN A 339 -25.59 34.06 -6.62
C ASN A 339 -25.87 35.50 -7.12
N LEU A 340 -24.96 36.09 -7.89
CA LEU A 340 -25.11 37.41 -8.50
C LEU A 340 -25.68 37.28 -9.93
N MET A 341 -26.40 38.30 -10.40
CA MET A 341 -26.98 38.30 -11.75
C MET A 341 -25.92 38.18 -12.85
N THR A 342 -26.06 37.16 -13.70
CA THR A 342 -25.07 36.75 -14.71
C THR A 342 -25.26 37.39 -16.10
N SER A 343 -26.32 38.18 -16.31
CA SER A 343 -26.62 38.90 -17.57
C SER A 343 -25.95 40.28 -17.64
N GLY A 344 -25.76 40.82 -18.85
CA GLY A 344 -25.21 42.18 -19.07
C GLY A 344 -23.84 42.22 -19.75
N SER A 345 -23.35 43.43 -20.02
CA SER A 345 -22.06 43.67 -20.66
C SER A 345 -20.89 43.30 -19.74
N LYS A 346 -19.69 43.10 -20.29
CA LYS A 346 -18.50 42.73 -19.49
C LYS A 346 -18.19 43.75 -18.40
N GLU A 347 -18.34 45.04 -18.70
CA GLU A 347 -18.11 46.14 -17.76
C GLU A 347 -19.14 46.16 -16.63
N GLU A 348 -20.41 45.88 -16.95
CA GLU A 348 -21.46 45.76 -15.93
C GLU A 348 -21.25 44.56 -15.01
N LYS A 349 -20.75 43.44 -15.55
CA LYS A 349 -20.40 42.25 -14.76
C LYS A 349 -19.26 42.54 -13.79
N VAL A 350 -18.21 43.21 -14.26
CA VAL A 350 -17.07 43.61 -13.41
C VAL A 350 -17.54 44.58 -12.32
N LYS A 351 -18.33 45.59 -12.67
CA LYS A 351 -18.87 46.56 -11.71
C LYS A 351 -19.71 45.89 -10.62
N ARG A 352 -20.53 44.88 -10.97
CA ARG A 352 -21.31 44.11 -9.99
C ARG A 352 -20.46 43.28 -9.03
N ILE A 353 -19.33 42.74 -9.49
CA ILE A 353 -18.40 42.00 -8.63
C ILE A 353 -17.70 42.98 -7.67
N VAL A 354 -17.25 44.13 -8.18
CA VAL A 354 -16.61 45.19 -7.37
C VAL A 354 -17.57 45.80 -6.33
N ASP A 355 -18.85 45.94 -6.67
CA ASP A 355 -19.89 46.49 -5.79
C ASP A 355 -20.53 45.42 -4.88
N SER A 356 -20.07 44.16 -4.95
CA SER A 356 -20.60 43.05 -4.15
C SER A 356 -20.05 43.01 -2.71
N TYR A 357 -20.62 42.11 -1.90
CA TYR A 357 -20.22 41.86 -0.52
C TYR A 357 -18.95 41.00 -0.38
N LEU A 358 -18.43 40.43 -1.49
CA LEU A 358 -17.27 39.54 -1.50
C LEU A 358 -15.97 40.33 -1.37
N SER A 359 -15.00 39.79 -0.63
CA SER A 359 -13.61 40.23 -0.71
C SER A 359 -12.97 39.82 -2.04
N GLU A 360 -11.89 40.49 -2.41
CA GLU A 360 -11.12 40.17 -3.62
C GLU A 360 -10.59 38.73 -3.56
N ARG A 361 -10.18 38.29 -2.36
CA ARG A 361 -9.75 36.92 -2.06
C ARG A 361 -10.87 35.90 -2.30
N SER A 362 -12.06 36.15 -1.76
CA SER A 362 -13.23 35.28 -1.96
C SER A 362 -13.61 35.19 -3.44
N ALA A 363 -13.62 36.31 -4.17
CA ALA A 363 -13.96 36.30 -5.59
C ALA A 363 -12.92 35.55 -6.44
N LEU A 364 -11.63 35.75 -6.18
CA LEU A 364 -10.55 35.04 -6.88
C LEU A 364 -10.53 33.54 -6.56
N ASN A 365 -10.97 33.13 -5.36
CA ASN A 365 -11.04 31.72 -4.98
C ASN A 365 -12.12 30.93 -5.74
N HIS A 366 -13.08 31.60 -6.40
CA HIS A 366 -14.05 30.94 -7.29
C HIS A 366 -13.46 30.58 -8.67
N LEU A 367 -12.28 31.10 -9.01
CA LEU A 367 -11.57 30.76 -10.26
C LEU A 367 -10.78 29.44 -10.13
N ARG A 368 -10.51 28.76 -11.25
CA ARG A 368 -9.65 27.57 -11.25
C ARG A 368 -8.18 27.98 -11.08
N LYS A 369 -7.36 27.05 -10.60
CA LYS A 369 -5.91 27.28 -10.43
C LYS A 369 -5.24 27.77 -11.73
N ASP A 370 -5.62 27.17 -12.87
CA ASP A 370 -5.09 27.55 -14.17
C ASP A 370 -5.49 28.97 -14.60
N ASP A 371 -6.70 29.41 -14.25
CA ASP A 371 -7.17 30.77 -14.54
C ASP A 371 -6.39 31.82 -13.74
N ILE A 372 -6.12 31.54 -12.47
CA ILE A 372 -5.32 32.39 -11.58
C ILE A 372 -3.86 32.41 -12.05
N ALA A 373 -3.31 31.28 -12.46
CA ALA A 373 -1.97 31.21 -13.05
C ALA A 373 -1.85 32.01 -14.35
N GLN A 374 -2.90 32.02 -15.19
CA GLN A 374 -2.97 32.87 -16.39
C GLN A 374 -3.04 34.37 -16.05
N LEU A 375 -3.78 34.74 -14.99
CA LEU A 375 -3.77 36.10 -14.47
C LEU A 375 -2.38 36.51 -14.00
N CYS A 376 -1.70 35.69 -13.19
CA CYS A 376 -0.33 35.96 -12.75
C CYS A 376 0.61 36.19 -13.94
N ARG A 377 0.52 35.37 -15.00
CA ARG A 377 1.32 35.56 -16.23
C ARG A 377 1.05 36.89 -16.93
N LYS A 378 -0.21 37.33 -16.99
CA LYS A 378 -0.60 38.62 -17.62
C LYS A 378 -0.06 39.84 -16.86
N PHE A 379 0.05 39.74 -15.54
CA PHE A 379 0.60 40.80 -14.67
C PHE A 379 2.09 40.61 -14.38
N THR A 380 2.79 39.75 -15.15
CA THR A 380 4.24 39.47 -14.99
C THR A 380 4.65 38.93 -13.61
N LEU A 381 3.74 38.22 -12.93
CA LEU A 381 3.95 37.56 -11.64
C LEU A 381 4.27 36.07 -11.83
N GLN A 382 4.94 35.46 -10.85
CA GLN A 382 5.27 34.02 -10.88
C GLN A 382 4.01 33.14 -10.81
N SER A 383 3.87 32.21 -11.77
CA SER A 383 2.68 31.38 -11.97
C SER A 383 2.75 29.96 -11.37
N SER A 384 3.79 29.65 -10.58
CA SER A 384 3.98 28.37 -9.88
C SER A 384 3.57 28.49 -8.40
N GLY A 385 2.92 27.47 -7.84
CA GLY A 385 2.54 27.45 -6.42
C GLY A 385 1.16 26.85 -6.14
N SER A 386 0.76 26.89 -4.88
CA SER A 386 -0.61 26.53 -4.46
C SER A 386 -1.62 27.59 -4.92
N LYS A 387 -2.91 27.24 -4.99
CA LYS A 387 -3.96 28.18 -5.42
C LYS A 387 -4.02 29.42 -4.52
N GLN A 388 -3.81 29.25 -3.22
CA GLN A 388 -3.80 30.34 -2.23
C GLN A 388 -2.60 31.27 -2.43
N GLU A 389 -1.39 30.73 -2.65
CA GLU A 389 -0.19 31.54 -2.94
C GLU A 389 -0.31 32.39 -4.20
N LEU A 390 -0.99 31.87 -5.24
CA LEU A 390 -1.24 32.63 -6.47
C LEU A 390 -2.24 33.78 -6.24
N ILE A 391 -3.22 33.57 -5.36
CA ILE A 391 -4.17 34.62 -4.94
C ILE A 391 -3.45 35.66 -4.09
N ASP A 392 -2.62 35.26 -3.13
CA ASP A 392 -1.83 36.16 -2.29
C ASP A 392 -0.95 37.09 -3.15
N ARG A 393 -0.25 36.55 -4.16
CA ARG A 393 0.58 37.37 -5.06
C ARG A 393 -0.22 38.34 -5.94
N LEU A 394 -1.46 38.01 -6.27
CA LEU A 394 -2.35 38.91 -7.01
C LEU A 394 -2.88 40.03 -6.11
N LEU A 395 -3.11 39.75 -4.83
CA LEU A 395 -3.53 40.75 -3.84
C LEU A 395 -2.37 41.70 -3.49
N ASP A 396 -1.15 41.20 -3.45
CA ASP A 396 0.08 42.00 -3.24
C ASP A 396 0.54 42.79 -4.48
N TYR A 397 -0.21 42.76 -5.59
CA TYR A 397 0.17 43.42 -6.83
C TYR A 397 0.02 44.95 -6.74
N ILE A 398 1.16 45.66 -6.76
CA ILE A 398 1.21 47.12 -6.83
C ILE A 398 1.54 47.53 -8.27
N PRO A 399 0.65 48.24 -9.00
CA PRO A 399 0.93 48.70 -10.34
C PRO A 399 2.08 49.72 -10.36
N PRO A 400 2.96 49.70 -11.37
CA PRO A 400 4.04 50.66 -11.49
C PRO A 400 3.49 52.08 -11.67
N VAL A 401 3.88 52.99 -10.78
CA VAL A 401 3.55 54.42 -10.87
C VAL A 401 4.29 55.02 -12.07
N LEU A 402 3.54 55.48 -13.07
CA LEU A 402 4.09 56.29 -14.16
C LEU A 402 4.57 57.65 -13.62
N PRO A 403 5.72 58.18 -14.06
CA PRO A 403 6.20 59.47 -13.60
C PRO A 403 5.27 60.59 -14.08
N ILE A 404 4.80 61.41 -13.14
CA ILE A 404 4.10 62.67 -13.43
C ILE A 404 5.10 63.60 -14.16
N PRO A 405 4.71 64.28 -15.26
CA PRO A 405 5.55 65.28 -15.88
C PRO A 405 5.75 66.45 -14.91
N ARG A 406 7.00 66.69 -14.52
CA ARG A 406 7.39 67.80 -13.65
C ARG A 406 7.15 69.13 -14.37
N GLU A 407 6.25 69.93 -13.80
CA GLU A 407 6.19 71.36 -14.08
C GLU A 407 7.48 72.05 -13.60
N ILE A 408 7.93 72.99 -14.43
CA ILE A 408 9.08 73.84 -14.23
C ILE A 408 8.74 74.87 -13.17
N VAL A 409 9.47 74.89 -12.04
CA VAL A 409 9.60 76.08 -11.20
C VAL A 409 11.06 76.23 -10.78
N ASP A 410 11.65 77.34 -11.23
CA ASP A 410 12.93 77.91 -10.83
C ASP A 410 12.92 78.37 -9.36
N TYR A 411 13.95 78.02 -8.58
CA TYR A 411 14.99 78.95 -8.08
C TYR A 411 15.91 78.28 -7.04
N GLN A 412 17.21 78.58 -7.20
CA GLN A 412 18.44 78.21 -6.46
C GLN A 412 18.56 78.83 -5.04
N PRO A 413 19.74 78.80 -4.36
CA PRO A 413 20.68 77.72 -3.98
C PRO A 413 21.10 77.80 -2.48
N LEU A 414 21.94 76.87 -1.98
CA LEU A 414 23.14 77.14 -1.15
C LEU A 414 23.82 75.83 -0.67
N GLN A 415 24.86 75.44 -1.42
CA GLN A 415 26.27 75.22 -1.05
C GLN A 415 26.75 74.43 0.20
N PRO A 416 28.01 73.94 0.18
CA PRO A 416 28.38 72.56 0.56
C PRO A 416 29.39 72.46 1.71
N ALA A 417 29.62 71.25 2.22
CA ALA A 417 30.86 70.75 2.85
C ALA A 417 30.54 69.36 3.45
N THR A 418 31.37 68.31 3.46
CA THR A 418 32.77 68.12 3.08
C THR A 418 33.01 66.60 3.04
N SER A 419 33.89 66.18 2.13
CA SER A 419 34.53 64.87 2.11
C SER A 419 35.50 64.68 3.27
N ALA A 420 35.48 63.53 3.92
CA ALA A 420 36.65 62.98 4.62
C ALA A 420 36.63 61.44 4.54
N SER A 421 37.62 60.90 3.82
CA SER A 421 38.05 59.51 3.80
C SER A 421 39.02 59.21 4.95
N ILE A 422 39.40 57.91 5.10
CA ILE A 422 40.43 57.25 5.97
C ILE A 422 39.74 56.33 7.01
N ASP A 423 40.05 55.06 7.24
CA ASP A 423 40.91 54.03 6.61
C ASP A 423 40.48 52.64 7.18
N PRO A 424 40.96 51.51 6.63
CA PRO A 424 40.58 50.16 7.02
C PRO A 424 41.49 49.60 8.13
N LYS A 425 40.88 49.16 9.23
CA LYS A 425 41.27 48.06 10.14
C LYS A 425 40.77 48.39 11.55
N GLU A 426 39.75 47.65 12.00
CA GLU A 426 39.79 47.05 13.34
C GLU A 426 38.70 45.99 13.46
N SER A 427 39.18 44.77 13.67
CA SER A 427 38.46 43.61 14.16
C SER A 427 37.76 43.93 15.49
N ALA A 428 36.43 43.87 15.49
CA ALA A 428 35.66 43.64 16.71
C ALA A 428 34.55 42.63 16.39
N SER A 429 34.79 41.41 16.85
CA SER A 429 33.85 40.30 16.93
C SER A 429 32.55 40.75 17.62
N LEU A 430 31.47 40.86 16.86
CA LEU A 430 30.12 40.80 17.40
C LEU A 430 29.81 39.32 17.68
N PRO A 431 29.35 38.94 18.88
CA PRO A 431 29.06 37.56 19.19
C PRO A 431 27.90 37.09 18.32
N ILE A 432 28.17 36.08 17.51
CA ILE A 432 27.13 35.25 16.90
C ILE A 432 26.40 34.60 18.08
N SER A 433 25.27 35.16 18.46
CA SER A 433 24.31 34.47 19.30
C SER A 433 23.85 33.23 18.53
N GLN A 434 24.47 32.10 18.83
CA GLN A 434 24.02 30.78 18.43
C GLN A 434 22.58 30.64 18.94
N GLU A 435 21.59 30.74 18.05
CA GLU A 435 20.22 30.30 18.36
C GLU A 435 20.32 28.84 18.78
N SER A 436 20.19 28.58 20.08
CA SER A 436 20.23 27.23 20.64
C SER A 436 19.11 26.41 20.05
N VAL A 437 19.46 25.35 19.31
CA VAL A 437 18.51 24.33 18.81
C VAL A 437 17.65 23.86 19.99
N PRO A 438 16.30 23.91 19.91
CA PRO A 438 15.44 23.49 21.00
C PRO A 438 15.67 22.00 21.28
N VAL A 439 16.19 21.72 22.48
CA VAL A 439 16.60 20.39 22.93
C VAL A 439 15.37 19.63 23.48
N PRO A 440 15.08 18.39 23.03
CA PRO A 440 13.96 17.59 23.54
C PRO A 440 14.11 17.15 25.00
N SER A 441 12.99 16.86 25.66
CA SER A 441 12.96 16.17 26.95
C SER A 441 13.73 14.84 26.86
N GLY A 442 14.68 14.62 27.77
CA GLY A 442 15.50 13.38 27.80
C GLY A 442 16.77 13.40 26.96
N PHE A 443 17.11 14.51 26.29
CA PHE A 443 18.39 14.65 25.60
C PHE A 443 19.59 14.45 26.51
N ASP A 444 19.54 14.93 27.76
CA ASP A 444 20.66 14.77 28.70
C ASP A 444 20.93 13.30 29.07
N ASP A 445 19.88 12.49 29.20
CA ASP A 445 19.98 11.04 29.44
C ASP A 445 20.60 10.32 28.21
N VAL A 446 20.16 10.69 27.00
CA VAL A 446 20.74 10.15 25.76
C VAL A 446 22.19 10.61 25.55
N ASN A 447 22.49 11.88 25.83
CA ASN A 447 23.83 12.45 25.67
C ASN A 447 24.84 11.82 26.63
N ALA A 448 24.41 11.49 27.86
CA ALA A 448 25.22 10.74 28.81
C ALA A 448 25.43 9.27 28.39
N LYS A 449 24.42 8.63 27.81
CA LYS A 449 24.47 7.20 27.43
C LYS A 449 25.13 6.90 26.09
N PHE A 450 25.19 7.87 25.17
CA PHE A 450 25.68 7.70 23.80
C PHE A 450 26.62 8.85 23.37
N PRO A 451 27.82 8.98 23.96
CA PRO A 451 28.72 10.09 23.68
C PRO A 451 29.22 10.11 22.22
N GLY A 452 29.30 8.96 21.56
CA GLY A 452 29.80 8.81 20.17
C GLY A 452 28.83 9.22 19.06
N LEU A 453 27.57 9.52 19.39
CA LEU A 453 26.58 10.00 18.42
C LEU A 453 26.66 11.53 18.23
N ASN A 454 26.36 11.97 17.00
CA ASN A 454 26.26 13.39 16.68
C ASN A 454 25.06 14.04 17.40
N GLN A 455 25.08 15.37 17.55
CA GLN A 455 24.01 16.09 18.25
C GLN A 455 22.63 15.85 17.63
N GLU A 456 22.54 15.82 16.29
CA GLU A 456 21.29 15.56 15.57
C GLU A 456 20.79 14.12 15.76
N GLU A 457 21.70 13.14 15.73
CA GLU A 457 21.40 11.73 16.01
C GLU A 457 20.84 11.55 17.43
N LYS A 458 21.43 12.24 18.42
CA LYS A 458 20.98 12.24 19.81
C LYS A 458 19.58 12.85 19.97
N ILE A 459 19.28 13.94 19.26
CA ILE A 459 17.96 14.57 19.25
C ILE A 459 16.90 13.59 18.73
N ILE A 460 17.16 12.95 17.59
CA ILE A 460 16.23 11.99 16.98
C ILE A 460 16.05 10.77 17.87
N LEU A 461 17.12 10.27 18.48
CA LEU A 461 17.06 9.14 19.40
C LEU A 461 16.25 9.47 20.66
N ALA A 462 16.39 10.68 21.21
CA ALA A 462 15.61 11.14 22.35
C ALA A 462 14.11 11.22 22.02
N ILE A 463 13.76 11.78 20.87
CA ILE A 463 12.37 11.86 20.41
C ILE A 463 11.82 10.46 20.14
N LEU A 464 12.59 9.57 19.52
CA LEU A 464 12.18 8.18 19.26
C LEU A 464 11.93 7.41 20.55
N LYS A 465 12.77 7.61 21.57
CA LYS A 465 12.59 7.02 22.90
C LYS A 465 11.30 7.50 23.57
N GLU A 466 10.95 8.79 23.43
CA GLU A 466 9.72 9.36 23.99
C GLU A 466 8.47 8.92 23.22
N ALA A 467 8.51 9.01 21.88
CA ALA A 467 7.39 8.68 21.00
C ALA A 467 7.14 7.17 20.85
N LYS A 468 8.12 6.33 21.23
CA LYS A 468 8.17 4.86 21.02
C LYS A 468 8.18 4.39 19.56
N SER A 469 7.58 5.14 18.64
CA SER A 469 7.62 4.88 17.21
C SER A 469 7.52 6.17 16.41
N ILE A 470 8.25 6.24 15.29
CA ILE A 470 8.28 7.40 14.39
C ILE A 470 8.17 6.91 12.94
N THR A 471 7.35 7.57 12.13
CA THR A 471 7.25 7.33 10.67
C THR A 471 8.22 8.22 9.89
N GLU A 472 8.46 7.93 8.60
CA GLU A 472 9.28 8.78 7.73
C GLU A 472 8.75 10.23 7.63
N GLN A 473 7.42 10.41 7.55
CA GLN A 473 6.78 11.74 7.55
C GLN A 473 6.93 12.47 8.89
N ASP A 474 6.90 11.74 10.01
CA ASP A 474 7.16 12.33 11.31
C ASP A 474 8.64 12.73 11.44
N LEU A 475 9.55 11.95 10.85
CA LEU A 475 10.97 12.30 10.79
C LEU A 475 11.19 13.59 9.99
N GLU A 476 10.53 13.75 8.84
CA GLU A 476 10.54 15.00 8.05
C GLU A 476 10.07 16.19 8.90
N ARG A 477 8.97 16.03 9.65
CA ARG A 477 8.46 17.07 10.56
C ARG A 477 9.43 17.38 11.69
N ILE A 478 10.07 16.37 12.29
CA ILE A 478 11.05 16.52 13.36
C ILE A 478 12.28 17.26 12.86
N VAL A 479 12.80 16.87 11.69
CA VAL A 479 13.95 17.52 11.04
C VAL A 479 13.64 18.99 10.77
N ALA A 480 12.46 19.30 10.23
CA ALA A 480 12.03 20.69 10.00
C ALA A 480 11.88 21.48 11.32
N LYS A 481 11.23 20.89 12.34
CA LYS A 481 10.97 21.55 13.63
C LYS A 481 12.24 21.86 14.42
N HIS A 482 13.19 20.93 14.42
CA HIS A 482 14.46 21.07 15.15
C HIS A 482 15.60 21.62 14.28
N LYS A 483 15.31 22.04 13.02
CA LYS A 483 16.27 22.58 12.05
C LYS A 483 17.49 21.65 11.86
N LEU A 484 17.28 20.34 11.78
CA LEU A 484 18.34 19.35 11.59
C LEU A 484 18.82 19.34 10.13
N SER A 485 20.07 18.97 9.87
CA SER A 485 20.66 18.91 8.54
C SER A 485 20.40 17.60 7.76
N TRP A 486 19.53 16.72 8.28
CA TRP A 486 19.23 15.43 7.67
C TRP A 486 18.47 15.58 6.35
N PHE A 487 19.13 15.23 5.26
CA PHE A 487 18.55 15.06 3.93
C PHE A 487 18.84 13.61 3.52
N LEU A 488 17.83 12.82 3.12
CA LEU A 488 17.85 11.34 3.00
C LEU A 488 17.63 10.61 4.34
N HIS A 489 16.39 10.72 4.83
CA HIS A 489 15.93 10.19 6.11
C HIS A 489 16.24 8.71 6.33
N LYS A 490 16.05 7.84 5.31
CA LYS A 490 16.28 6.40 5.48
C LYS A 490 17.76 6.09 5.66
N ALA A 491 18.62 6.76 4.89
CA ALA A 491 20.06 6.57 4.97
C ALA A 491 20.62 6.99 6.33
N HIS A 492 20.21 8.15 6.86
CA HIS A 492 20.64 8.60 8.18
C HIS A 492 20.17 7.68 9.31
N MET A 493 18.92 7.20 9.25
CA MET A 493 18.42 6.22 10.21
C MET A 493 19.18 4.89 10.12
N ALA A 494 19.52 4.42 8.91
CA ALA A 494 20.33 3.22 8.74
C ALA A 494 21.75 3.39 9.30
N GLU A 495 22.37 4.56 9.12
CA GLU A 495 23.66 4.90 9.73
C GLU A 495 23.58 4.88 11.27
N LEU A 496 22.56 5.53 11.84
CA LEU A 496 22.30 5.54 13.28
C LEU A 496 22.12 4.13 13.83
N MET A 497 21.27 3.31 13.20
CA MET A 497 21.02 1.93 13.65
C MET A 497 22.28 1.07 13.64
N ALA A 498 23.14 1.25 12.64
CA ALA A 498 24.38 0.49 12.62
C ALA A 498 25.43 0.98 13.60
N LYS A 499 25.50 2.30 13.89
CA LYS A 499 26.33 2.83 14.98
C LYS A 499 25.90 2.20 16.31
N LEU A 500 24.59 2.15 16.55
CA LEU A 500 24.01 1.49 17.73
C LEU A 500 24.33 -0.02 17.78
N LYS A 501 24.22 -0.73 16.65
CA LYS A 501 24.57 -2.17 16.55
C LYS A 501 26.05 -2.42 16.86
N ARG A 502 26.96 -1.55 16.41
CA ARG A 502 28.41 -1.64 16.73
C ARG A 502 28.73 -1.42 18.21
N GLU A 503 27.92 -0.61 18.89
CA GLU A 503 27.98 -0.46 20.35
C GLU A 503 27.28 -1.61 21.12
N GLY A 504 26.80 -2.65 20.41
CA GLY A 504 26.14 -3.82 20.99
C GLY A 504 24.67 -3.58 21.39
N LYS A 505 24.05 -2.50 20.91
CA LYS A 505 22.71 -2.07 21.32
C LYS A 505 21.74 -2.05 20.13
N SER A 506 20.90 -3.06 20.00
CA SER A 506 19.83 -3.11 18.98
C SER A 506 18.53 -2.49 19.50
N LEU A 507 18.51 -1.16 19.61
CA LEU A 507 17.42 -0.43 20.26
C LEU A 507 16.26 -0.08 19.33
N ILE A 508 16.46 -0.19 18.02
CA ILE A 508 15.52 0.26 16.99
C ILE A 508 15.18 -0.90 16.06
N GLN A 509 13.89 -1.11 15.79
CA GLN A 509 13.39 -2.01 14.75
C GLN A 509 12.79 -1.20 13.60
N ILE A 510 13.05 -1.62 12.35
CA ILE A 510 12.32 -1.10 11.19
C ILE A 510 11.20 -2.07 10.84
N LYS A 511 10.00 -1.51 10.64
CA LYS A 511 8.90 -2.17 9.93
C LYS A 511 8.56 -1.33 8.72
N SER A 512 8.40 -1.95 7.57
CA SER A 512 8.08 -1.23 6.33
C SER A 512 6.70 -1.62 5.84
N VAL A 513 5.88 -0.62 5.50
CA VAL A 513 4.59 -0.80 4.82
C VAL A 513 4.73 -0.17 3.44
N GLN A 514 4.63 -1.00 2.40
CA GLN A 514 4.95 -0.63 1.01
C GLN A 514 6.40 -0.12 0.87
N ASN A 515 6.60 1.20 0.86
CA ASN A 515 7.92 1.85 0.78
C ASN A 515 8.18 2.79 1.97
N THR A 516 7.24 2.97 2.89
CA THR A 516 7.39 3.86 4.04
C THR A 516 7.95 3.06 5.22
N ASN A 517 9.02 3.58 5.83
CA ASN A 517 9.63 2.96 7.00
C ASN A 517 9.03 3.51 8.29
N ILE A 518 8.78 2.63 9.25
CA ILE A 518 8.37 2.91 10.62
C ILE A 518 9.49 2.44 11.53
N TYR A 519 10.03 3.36 12.32
CA TYR A 519 11.11 3.12 13.28
C TYR A 519 10.52 2.96 14.67
N GLN A 520 10.72 1.80 15.29
CA GLN A 520 10.18 1.47 16.62
C GLN A 520 11.30 1.33 17.65
N TRP A 521 11.14 1.96 18.80
CA TRP A 521 12.01 1.79 19.97
C TRP A 521 11.67 0.49 20.71
N ILE A 522 12.62 -0.43 20.82
CA ILE A 522 12.44 -1.72 21.52
C ILE A 522 12.86 -1.62 23.00
N GLY A 523 13.58 -0.57 23.40
CA GLY A 523 13.73 -0.17 24.81
C GLY A 523 14.29 -1.20 25.80
N GLY A 524 15.06 -2.19 25.34
CA GLY A 524 15.77 -3.11 26.23
C GLY A 524 17.16 -2.60 26.58
N GLU A 525 17.31 -1.84 27.67
CA GLU A 525 18.55 -1.88 28.45
C GLU A 525 18.53 -3.23 29.18
N ASN A 526 19.28 -4.22 28.69
CA ASN A 526 19.62 -5.47 29.37
C ASN A 526 18.57 -5.99 30.38
N ALA A 527 17.46 -6.52 29.88
CA ALA A 527 16.61 -7.42 30.66
C ALA A 527 16.84 -8.85 30.14
N ASP A 528 17.77 -9.52 30.83
CA ASP A 528 18.10 -10.94 30.77
C ASP A 528 18.40 -11.55 29.39
N ASP A 529 19.67 -11.90 29.15
CA ASP A 529 20.07 -12.89 28.13
C ASP A 529 19.23 -14.18 28.22
N GLN A 530 18.66 -14.49 29.39
CA GLN A 530 17.72 -15.59 29.60
C GLN A 530 16.33 -15.35 28.99
N VAL A 531 15.79 -14.12 29.03
CA VAL A 531 14.47 -13.77 28.45
C VAL A 531 14.55 -13.67 26.93
N VAL A 532 15.66 -13.15 26.39
CA VAL A 532 15.96 -13.16 24.95
C VAL A 532 16.17 -14.59 24.46
N GLY A 533 16.87 -15.42 25.23
CA GLY A 533 17.02 -16.85 24.98
C GLY A 533 15.67 -17.59 24.93
N LYS A 534 14.78 -17.33 25.90
CA LYS A 534 13.44 -17.94 25.96
C LYS A 534 12.55 -17.55 24.78
N LYS A 535 12.51 -16.27 24.41
CA LYS A 535 11.72 -15.80 23.26
C LYS A 535 12.29 -16.34 21.94
N SER A 536 13.60 -16.30 21.76
CA SER A 536 14.27 -16.83 20.57
C SER A 536 14.07 -18.34 20.42
N ALA A 537 14.17 -19.08 21.52
CA ALA A 537 13.90 -20.51 21.54
C ALA A 537 12.44 -20.80 21.18
N ARG A 538 11.49 -20.00 21.70
CA ARG A 538 10.07 -20.13 21.36
C ARG A 538 9.78 -19.87 19.89
N ASP A 539 10.34 -18.81 19.31
CA ASP A 539 10.21 -18.50 17.88
C ASP A 539 10.75 -19.64 17.01
N ILE A 540 11.86 -20.26 17.42
CA ILE A 540 12.43 -21.44 16.78
C ILE A 540 11.47 -22.64 16.85
N ILE A 541 10.97 -22.97 18.05
CA ILE A 541 10.04 -24.10 18.24
C ILE A 541 8.75 -23.89 17.46
N ASP A 542 8.18 -22.68 17.50
CA ASP A 542 6.96 -22.35 16.76
C ASP A 542 7.18 -22.48 15.24
N ALA A 543 8.31 -22.02 14.70
CA ALA A 543 8.64 -22.21 13.28
C ALA A 543 8.73 -23.70 12.91
N LEU A 544 9.44 -24.50 13.71
CA LEU A 544 9.57 -25.93 13.48
C LEU A 544 8.22 -26.67 13.63
N ARG A 545 7.35 -26.25 14.56
CA ARG A 545 5.99 -26.78 14.74
C ARG A 545 5.14 -26.62 13.47
N HIS A 546 5.27 -25.48 12.78
CA HIS A 546 4.61 -25.22 11.50
C HIS A 546 5.34 -25.86 10.30
N GLY A 547 6.48 -26.51 10.52
CA GLY A 547 7.27 -27.14 9.45
C GLY A 547 8.06 -26.16 8.59
N VAL A 548 8.30 -24.93 9.08
CA VAL A 548 9.06 -23.88 8.39
C VAL A 548 10.44 -23.69 9.03
N VAL A 549 11.39 -23.15 8.26
CA VAL A 549 12.73 -22.84 8.77
C VAL A 549 12.65 -21.54 9.59
N PRO A 550 13.22 -21.50 10.82
CA PRO A 550 13.24 -20.28 11.63
C PRO A 550 13.92 -19.11 10.91
N LYS A 551 13.46 -17.89 11.17
CA LYS A 551 14.01 -16.68 10.51
C LYS A 551 15.36 -16.24 11.07
N ASN A 552 15.59 -16.43 12.37
CA ASN A 552 16.75 -15.95 13.11
C ASN A 552 17.33 -17.06 14.00
N ASN A 553 18.55 -16.86 14.50
CA ASN A 553 19.24 -17.71 15.47
C ASN A 553 19.46 -19.15 14.97
N LEU A 554 19.67 -19.32 13.66
CA LEU A 554 19.83 -20.63 13.03
C LEU A 554 21.10 -21.36 13.50
N ASN A 555 22.09 -20.61 13.99
CA ASN A 555 23.29 -21.15 14.61
C ASN A 555 22.99 -22.11 15.79
N LEU A 556 21.87 -21.93 16.50
CA LEU A 556 21.50 -22.77 17.64
C LEU A 556 21.05 -24.17 17.20
N LEU A 557 20.33 -24.26 16.08
CA LEU A 557 19.76 -25.51 15.55
C LEU A 557 20.71 -26.31 14.65
N MET A 558 21.68 -25.65 14.01
CA MET A 558 22.51 -26.32 13.00
C MET A 558 23.33 -27.45 13.62
N VAL A 559 23.25 -28.64 13.03
CA VAL A 559 24.06 -29.81 13.39
C VAL A 559 24.64 -30.41 12.12
N GLY A 560 25.94 -30.69 12.13
CA GLY A 560 26.67 -31.15 10.95
C GLY A 560 26.97 -30.00 9.96
N GLN A 561 27.70 -30.33 8.89
CA GLN A 561 28.03 -29.41 7.78
C GLN A 561 28.98 -28.24 8.13
N GLN A 562 29.75 -28.34 9.23
CA GLN A 562 30.67 -27.29 9.65
C GLN A 562 31.72 -26.93 8.58
N THR A 563 32.14 -27.89 7.77
CA THR A 563 33.07 -27.68 6.65
C THR A 563 32.48 -26.80 5.55
N ALA A 564 31.22 -27.04 5.15
CA ALA A 564 30.50 -26.21 4.19
C ALA A 564 30.28 -24.80 4.75
N LYS A 565 29.92 -24.70 6.03
CA LYS A 565 29.74 -23.43 6.75
C LYS A 565 31.01 -22.57 6.70
N THR A 566 32.13 -23.12 7.17
CA THR A 566 33.42 -22.42 7.19
C THR A 566 33.80 -21.96 5.79
N HIS A 567 33.69 -22.84 4.80
CA HIS A 567 34.05 -22.50 3.43
C HIS A 567 33.16 -21.40 2.82
N LEU A 568 31.84 -21.47 3.01
CA LEU A 568 30.92 -20.44 2.53
C LEU A 568 31.15 -19.09 3.22
N SER A 569 31.45 -19.08 4.52
CA SER A 569 31.82 -17.85 5.23
C SER A 569 33.12 -17.24 4.72
N GLU A 570 34.15 -18.06 4.45
CA GLU A 570 35.42 -17.60 3.89
C GLU A 570 35.21 -16.97 2.52
N ILE A 571 34.51 -17.66 1.61
CA ILE A 571 34.23 -17.14 0.26
C ILE A 571 33.44 -15.83 0.33
N LEU A 572 32.41 -15.75 1.18
CA LEU A 572 31.63 -14.52 1.31
C LEU A 572 32.51 -13.35 1.74
N LEU A 573 33.44 -13.56 2.68
CA LEU A 573 34.36 -12.52 3.15
C LEU A 573 35.49 -12.21 2.14
N GLU A 574 35.81 -13.13 1.23
CA GLU A 574 36.78 -12.91 0.14
C GLU A 574 36.22 -12.03 -1.01
N VAL A 575 34.90 -12.04 -1.19
CA VAL A 575 34.22 -11.22 -2.20
C VAL A 575 34.44 -9.72 -1.91
N ASN A 576 34.81 -8.97 -2.94
CA ASN A 576 35.09 -7.53 -2.89
C ASN A 576 34.86 -6.89 -4.26
N SER A 577 35.12 -5.58 -4.40
CA SER A 577 34.90 -4.81 -5.63
C SER A 577 35.62 -5.30 -6.89
N ALA A 578 36.50 -6.31 -6.81
CA ALA A 578 37.18 -6.91 -7.95
C ALA A 578 36.92 -8.42 -8.12
N LYS A 579 36.23 -9.06 -7.18
CA LYS A 579 36.04 -10.52 -7.16
C LYS A 579 34.57 -10.90 -7.07
N SER A 580 34.21 -11.95 -7.79
CA SER A 580 32.91 -12.60 -7.66
C SER A 580 33.07 -14.11 -7.66
N HIS A 581 32.15 -14.78 -6.96
CA HIS A 581 32.20 -16.22 -6.80
C HIS A 581 30.82 -16.83 -7.01
N PHE A 582 30.78 -18.11 -7.38
CA PHE A 582 29.55 -18.88 -7.43
C PHE A 582 29.73 -20.26 -6.80
N LYS A 583 28.66 -20.80 -6.22
CA LYS A 583 28.58 -22.19 -5.74
C LYS A 583 27.20 -22.77 -5.98
N PHE A 584 27.16 -24.08 -6.15
CA PHE A 584 25.96 -24.90 -6.13
C PHE A 584 25.90 -25.68 -4.82
N ILE A 585 24.74 -25.71 -4.18
CA ILE A 585 24.45 -26.56 -3.02
C ILE A 585 23.56 -27.69 -3.52
N ARG A 586 24.12 -28.90 -3.54
CA ARG A 586 23.46 -30.12 -4.01
C ARG A 586 23.06 -30.99 -2.83
N GLY A 587 21.90 -31.64 -2.91
CA GLY A 587 21.55 -32.74 -2.02
C GLY A 587 20.07 -33.11 -2.05
N GLN A 588 19.70 -34.21 -1.40
CA GLN A 588 18.33 -34.74 -1.43
C GLN A 588 17.31 -33.81 -0.73
N TYR A 589 16.01 -34.10 -0.90
CA TYR A 589 14.98 -33.40 -0.14
C TYR A 589 15.17 -33.66 1.36
N GLY A 590 15.33 -32.60 2.15
CA GLY A 590 15.55 -32.71 3.59
C GLY A 590 17.03 -32.74 4.02
N SER A 591 18.00 -32.67 3.11
CA SER A 591 19.44 -32.60 3.46
C SER A 591 19.88 -31.27 4.11
N GLY A 592 18.95 -30.32 4.31
CA GLY A 592 19.23 -29.04 4.96
C GLY A 592 19.62 -27.89 4.02
N LYS A 593 19.44 -28.01 2.68
CA LYS A 593 19.77 -26.94 1.71
C LYS A 593 19.20 -25.57 2.08
N THR A 594 17.87 -25.46 2.23
CA THR A 594 17.18 -24.22 2.60
C THR A 594 17.64 -23.70 3.97
N PHE A 595 17.98 -24.61 4.89
CA PHE A 595 18.49 -24.25 6.20
C PHE A 595 19.89 -23.63 6.12
N LEU A 596 20.80 -24.22 5.33
CA LEU A 596 22.14 -23.68 5.06
C LEU A 596 22.07 -22.31 4.35
N CYS A 597 21.18 -22.14 3.38
CA CYS A 597 20.94 -20.84 2.72
C CYS A 597 20.43 -19.79 3.71
N SER A 598 19.49 -20.15 4.58
CA SER A 598 18.95 -19.24 5.59
C SER A 598 20.02 -18.81 6.60
N TRP A 599 20.91 -19.73 6.99
CA TRP A 599 22.08 -19.42 7.82
C TRP A 599 23.06 -18.48 7.11
N LEU A 600 23.39 -18.76 5.84
CA LEU A 600 24.32 -17.92 5.09
C LEU A 600 23.77 -16.50 4.89
N LYS A 601 22.45 -16.37 4.71
CA LYS A 601 21.74 -15.09 4.71
C LYS A 601 21.93 -14.33 6.03
N GLU A 602 21.68 -14.99 7.16
CA GLU A 602 21.87 -14.40 8.50
C GLU A 602 23.33 -13.95 8.70
N PHE A 603 24.29 -14.83 8.37
CA PHE A 603 25.72 -14.54 8.45
C PHE A 603 26.13 -13.35 7.57
N ALA A 604 25.59 -13.25 6.35
CA ALA A 604 25.87 -12.14 5.44
C ALA A 604 25.35 -10.80 6.00
N ILE A 605 24.12 -10.78 6.50
CA ILE A 605 23.50 -9.63 7.15
C ILE A 605 24.34 -9.14 8.35
N ASP A 606 24.80 -10.07 9.19
CA ASP A 606 25.63 -9.71 10.35
C ASP A 606 27.00 -9.17 9.97
N ASN A 607 27.49 -9.49 8.78
CA ASN A 607 28.76 -9.00 8.24
C ASN A 607 28.62 -7.75 7.35
N GLU A 608 27.47 -7.06 7.37
CA GLU A 608 27.16 -5.86 6.58
C GLU A 608 27.09 -6.10 5.05
N PHE A 609 26.65 -7.28 4.61
CA PHE A 609 26.31 -7.55 3.21
C PHE A 609 24.83 -7.29 2.94
N ALA A 610 24.51 -6.85 1.72
CA ALA A 610 23.16 -6.93 1.18
C ALA A 610 22.88 -8.39 0.77
N VAL A 611 21.65 -8.86 0.94
CA VAL A 611 21.25 -10.22 0.55
C VAL A 611 20.04 -10.15 -0.35
N SER A 612 20.07 -10.87 -1.47
CA SER A 612 18.89 -11.14 -2.28
C SER A 612 18.58 -12.63 -2.23
N PHE A 613 17.34 -12.97 -1.87
CA PHE A 613 16.86 -14.35 -1.83
C PHE A 613 15.65 -14.49 -2.75
N MET A 614 15.71 -15.48 -3.65
CA MET A 614 14.62 -15.80 -4.57
C MET A 614 14.45 -17.32 -4.70
N ASN A 615 13.21 -17.74 -4.92
CA ASN A 615 12.86 -19.11 -5.25
C ASN A 615 12.41 -19.16 -6.70
N ILE A 616 12.93 -20.13 -7.44
CA ILE A 616 12.46 -20.35 -8.82
C ILE A 616 10.99 -20.80 -8.77
N SER A 617 10.15 -20.16 -9.56
CA SER A 617 8.72 -20.50 -9.64
C SER A 617 8.18 -20.25 -11.05
N HIS A 618 6.89 -20.50 -11.26
CA HIS A 618 6.23 -20.17 -12.52
C HIS A 618 6.20 -18.65 -12.77
N ASP A 619 6.02 -17.85 -11.72
CA ASP A 619 5.90 -16.39 -11.81
C ASP A 619 7.27 -15.68 -11.78
N GLN A 620 8.30 -16.37 -11.29
CA GLN A 620 9.71 -15.94 -11.34
C GLN A 620 10.57 -17.00 -12.03
N PRO A 621 10.40 -17.21 -13.36
CA PRO A 621 11.13 -18.23 -14.06
C PRO A 621 12.55 -17.77 -14.39
N LEU A 622 13.52 -18.68 -14.24
CA LEU A 622 14.91 -18.45 -14.65
C LEU A 622 15.07 -18.30 -16.18
N SER A 623 14.05 -18.68 -16.97
CA SER A 623 14.07 -18.58 -18.43
C SER A 623 13.96 -17.16 -18.98
N ASP A 624 13.47 -16.20 -18.19
CA ASP A 624 13.36 -14.78 -18.58
C ASP A 624 14.30 -13.94 -17.69
N LEU A 625 15.43 -13.53 -18.27
CA LEU A 625 16.50 -12.82 -17.56
C LEU A 625 16.06 -11.46 -16.98
N PRO A 626 15.27 -10.61 -17.67
CA PRO A 626 14.63 -9.43 -17.06
C PRO A 626 13.72 -9.72 -15.86
N VAL A 627 12.94 -10.82 -15.90
CA VAL A 627 12.09 -11.22 -14.77
C VAL A 627 12.94 -11.71 -13.60
N PHE A 628 13.99 -12.51 -13.87
CA PHE A 628 14.98 -12.89 -12.88
C PHE A 628 15.61 -11.66 -12.20
N PHE A 629 16.02 -10.66 -12.98
CA PHE A 629 16.56 -9.42 -12.43
C PHE A 629 15.55 -8.69 -11.53
N SER A 630 14.29 -8.58 -11.96
CA SER A 630 13.23 -7.96 -11.14
C SER A 630 13.04 -8.72 -9.82
N GLY A 631 13.07 -10.06 -9.88
CA GLY A 631 13.04 -10.92 -8.69
C GLY A 631 14.24 -10.69 -7.77
N MET A 632 15.45 -10.51 -8.32
CA MET A 632 16.65 -10.22 -7.55
C MET A 632 16.48 -8.91 -6.77
N ILE A 633 15.99 -7.86 -7.43
CA ILE A 633 15.77 -6.56 -6.79
C ILE A 633 14.65 -6.62 -5.74
N ALA A 634 13.55 -7.34 -6.01
CA ALA A 634 12.48 -7.55 -5.04
C ALA A 634 12.96 -8.34 -3.81
N GLY A 635 13.89 -9.28 -4.02
CA GLY A 635 14.52 -10.09 -2.98
C GLY A 635 15.56 -9.36 -2.12
N LEU A 636 16.02 -8.16 -2.50
CA LEU A 636 17.06 -7.42 -1.78
C LEU A 636 16.64 -7.08 -0.34
N ARG A 637 17.52 -7.35 0.61
CA ARG A 637 17.41 -7.03 2.04
C ARG A 637 18.73 -6.46 2.55
N THR A 638 18.66 -5.62 3.56
CA THR A 638 19.83 -5.06 4.25
C THR A 638 19.75 -5.37 5.74
N PRO A 639 20.85 -5.22 6.51
CA PRO A 639 20.85 -5.51 7.94
C PRO A 639 19.81 -4.74 8.76
N GLU A 640 19.43 -3.56 8.30
CA GLU A 640 18.44 -2.71 8.94
C GLU A 640 17.00 -3.10 8.54
N LYS A 641 16.82 -3.67 7.34
CA LYS A 641 15.51 -3.93 6.73
C LYS A 641 15.43 -5.34 6.12
N LEU A 642 14.81 -6.26 6.87
CA LEU A 642 14.73 -7.69 6.56
C LEU A 642 13.41 -8.15 5.91
N ASP A 643 12.33 -7.37 6.08
CA ASP A 643 10.98 -7.82 5.69
C ASP A 643 10.60 -7.44 4.26
N SER A 644 11.13 -6.35 3.70
CA SER A 644 10.76 -5.83 2.37
C SER A 644 11.98 -5.39 1.56
N SER A 645 11.78 -5.10 0.26
CA SER A 645 12.88 -4.70 -0.63
C SER A 645 13.60 -3.46 -0.12
N ALA A 646 14.92 -3.54 -0.05
CA ALA A 646 15.78 -2.49 0.48
C ALA A 646 16.45 -1.64 -0.62
N LEU A 647 15.99 -1.72 -1.89
CA LEU A 647 16.62 -0.99 -2.99
C LEU A 647 16.70 0.51 -2.71
N VAL A 648 15.58 1.14 -2.33
CA VAL A 648 15.54 2.59 -2.07
C VAL A 648 16.48 2.97 -0.93
N ASP A 649 16.52 2.16 0.13
CA ASP A 649 17.42 2.36 1.26
C ASP A 649 18.91 2.28 0.84
N ILE A 650 19.25 1.36 -0.08
CA ILE A 650 20.59 1.25 -0.68
C ILE A 650 20.92 2.51 -1.52
N LEU A 651 20.00 2.96 -2.37
CA LEU A 651 20.21 4.16 -3.20
C LEU A 651 20.41 5.42 -2.35
N GLU A 652 19.59 5.62 -1.32
CA GLU A 652 19.75 6.73 -0.38
C GLU A 652 21.07 6.61 0.40
N SER A 653 21.44 5.40 0.84
CA SER A 653 22.72 5.17 1.54
C SER A 653 23.93 5.48 0.65
N TRP A 654 23.86 5.20 -0.65
CA TRP A 654 24.89 5.55 -1.61
C TRP A 654 25.02 7.08 -1.75
N LEU A 655 23.91 7.79 -1.93
CA LEU A 655 23.89 9.25 -2.00
C LEU A 655 24.43 9.90 -0.71
N LEU A 656 24.05 9.38 0.46
CA LEU A 656 24.54 9.88 1.75
C LEU A 656 26.05 9.66 1.88
N ASN A 657 26.58 8.53 1.41
CA ASN A 657 28.02 8.28 1.44
C ASN A 657 28.79 9.27 0.54
N ILE A 658 28.26 9.59 -0.64
CA ILE A 658 28.83 10.64 -1.51
C ILE A 658 28.81 11.98 -0.77
N HIS A 659 27.65 12.38 -0.22
CA HIS A 659 27.51 13.62 0.53
C HIS A 659 28.56 13.74 1.66
N ASN A 660 28.69 12.70 2.48
CA ASN A 660 29.63 12.64 3.59
C ASN A 660 31.09 12.67 3.14
N LYS A 661 31.44 12.00 2.03
CA LYS A 661 32.79 12.03 1.45
C LYS A 661 33.13 13.41 0.92
N THR A 662 32.23 14.04 0.15
CA THR A 662 32.44 15.38 -0.39
C THR A 662 32.60 16.42 0.72
N ALA A 663 31.75 16.37 1.75
CA ALA A 663 31.86 17.26 2.91
C ALA A 663 33.24 17.17 3.59
N LYS A 664 33.77 15.94 3.75
CA LYS A 664 35.10 15.70 4.33
C LYS A 664 36.24 16.17 3.44
N ILE A 665 36.16 15.94 2.12
CA ILE A 665 37.21 16.30 1.16
C ILE A 665 37.31 17.82 1.01
N GLU A 666 36.16 18.49 0.89
CA GLU A 666 36.09 19.95 0.75
C GLU A 666 36.27 20.69 2.08
N GLY A 667 36.28 19.97 3.22
CA GLY A 667 36.43 20.54 4.56
C GLY A 667 35.26 21.43 4.99
N ILE A 668 34.08 21.25 4.37
CA ILE A 668 32.91 22.09 4.63
C ILE A 668 32.15 21.52 5.83
N VAL A 669 32.17 22.26 6.95
CA VAL A 669 31.26 21.99 8.06
C VAL A 669 29.94 22.69 7.76
N PRO A 670 28.79 21.98 7.75
CA PRO A 670 27.48 22.59 7.52
C PRO A 670 27.04 23.40 8.75
N ALA A 671 27.66 24.57 8.95
CA ALA A 671 27.42 25.45 10.09
C ALA A 671 26.64 26.74 9.73
N GLY A 672 26.05 26.81 8.53
CA GLY A 672 25.26 27.95 8.08
C GLY A 672 24.72 27.82 6.64
N PRO A 673 23.76 28.67 6.24
CA PRO A 673 23.07 28.57 4.95
C PRO A 673 23.97 28.70 3.71
N ASP A 674 25.05 29.49 3.80
CA ASP A 674 26.02 29.63 2.70
C ASP A 674 26.92 28.41 2.55
N SER A 675 27.33 27.80 3.67
CA SER A 675 28.09 26.55 3.69
C SER A 675 27.26 25.38 3.15
N ILE A 676 25.96 25.33 3.45
CA ILE A 676 25.03 24.32 2.92
C ILE A 676 24.93 24.45 1.40
N LYS A 677 24.72 25.67 0.86
CA LYS A 677 24.67 25.89 -0.59
C LYS A 677 25.98 25.52 -1.29
N ALA A 678 27.12 25.84 -0.67
CA ALA A 678 28.44 25.46 -1.20
C ALA A 678 28.60 23.93 -1.24
N LEU A 679 28.19 23.25 -0.17
CA LEU A 679 28.22 21.79 -0.08
C LEU A 679 27.28 21.14 -1.11
N THR A 680 26.05 21.62 -1.27
CA THR A 680 25.10 21.09 -2.28
C THR A 680 25.70 21.16 -3.68
N ARG A 681 26.32 22.28 -4.06
CA ARG A 681 26.97 22.42 -5.38
C ARG A 681 28.17 21.48 -5.54
N ALA A 682 28.97 21.30 -4.50
CA ALA A 682 30.10 20.37 -4.53
C ALA A 682 29.62 18.91 -4.65
N VAL A 683 28.55 18.56 -3.93
CA VAL A 683 27.92 17.24 -3.97
C VAL A 683 27.30 16.95 -5.32
N GLU A 684 26.54 17.89 -5.90
CA GLU A 684 26.01 17.78 -7.27
C GLU A 684 27.13 17.49 -8.27
N LYS A 685 28.23 18.24 -8.21
CA LYS A 685 29.39 18.00 -9.08
C LYS A 685 30.00 16.61 -8.87
N THR A 686 30.06 16.13 -7.62
CA THR A 686 30.58 14.79 -7.31
C THR A 686 29.65 13.69 -7.82
N ILE A 687 28.34 13.84 -7.62
CA ILE A 687 27.31 12.93 -8.14
C ILE A 687 27.43 12.84 -9.67
N GLU A 688 27.58 13.96 -10.36
CA GLU A 688 27.74 13.97 -11.83
C GLU A 688 28.99 13.21 -12.30
N VAL A 689 30.10 13.26 -11.54
CA VAL A 689 31.30 12.46 -11.83
C VAL A 689 31.02 10.96 -11.64
N GLU A 690 30.34 10.57 -10.56
CA GLU A 690 29.99 9.17 -10.31
C GLU A 690 28.98 8.64 -11.34
N LEU A 691 27.98 9.43 -11.71
CA LEU A 691 27.01 9.09 -12.75
C LEU A 691 27.67 8.94 -14.13
N ALA A 692 28.71 9.73 -14.42
CA ALA A 692 29.49 9.58 -15.65
C ALA A 692 30.23 8.23 -15.71
N ASN A 693 30.77 7.75 -14.59
CA ASN A 693 31.38 6.41 -14.50
C ASN A 693 30.35 5.31 -14.75
N LEU A 694 29.15 5.42 -14.14
CA LEU A 694 28.06 4.47 -14.33
C LEU A 694 27.50 4.47 -15.75
N SER A 695 27.51 5.61 -16.44
CA SER A 695 27.10 5.71 -17.85
C SER A 695 27.97 4.87 -18.78
N GLY A 696 29.20 4.54 -18.38
CA GLY A 696 30.07 3.60 -19.11
C GLY A 696 29.64 2.13 -18.97
N ILE A 697 28.86 1.80 -17.94
CA ILE A 697 28.34 0.45 -17.70
C ILE A 697 26.95 0.30 -18.34
N GLU A 698 26.01 1.16 -17.96
CA GLU A 698 24.63 1.17 -18.47
C GLU A 698 24.17 2.64 -18.56
N PRO A 699 24.05 3.22 -19.78
CA PRO A 699 23.77 4.64 -19.95
C PRO A 699 22.46 5.12 -19.34
N GLY A 700 21.39 4.34 -19.42
CA GLY A 700 20.07 4.70 -18.89
C GLY A 700 20.01 4.68 -17.36
N PHE A 701 20.85 3.88 -16.71
CA PHE A 701 20.96 3.77 -15.26
C PHE A 701 21.44 5.06 -14.64
N SER A 702 22.40 5.74 -15.28
CA SER A 702 22.87 7.06 -14.84
C SER A 702 21.73 8.10 -14.85
N GLN A 703 20.89 8.11 -15.90
CA GLN A 703 19.74 9.02 -16.01
C GLN A 703 18.68 8.71 -14.97
N ALA A 704 18.37 7.42 -14.75
CA ALA A 704 17.41 7.02 -13.75
C ALA A 704 17.86 7.38 -12.31
N LEU A 705 19.16 7.24 -12.00
CA LEU A 705 19.69 7.70 -10.72
C LEU A 705 19.68 9.22 -10.58
N ARG A 706 19.93 9.96 -11.67
CA ARG A 706 19.79 11.41 -11.66
C ARG A 706 18.35 11.82 -11.34
N ALA A 707 17.38 11.24 -12.04
CA ALA A 707 15.96 11.47 -11.79
C ALA A 707 15.55 11.09 -10.35
N PHE A 708 16.10 10.00 -9.80
CA PHE A 708 15.91 9.63 -8.39
C PHE A 708 16.46 10.70 -7.43
N TYR A 709 17.67 11.21 -7.67
CA TYR A 709 18.27 12.27 -6.87
C TYR A 709 17.47 13.58 -6.97
N GLU A 710 17.14 14.02 -8.18
CA GLU A 710 16.33 15.23 -8.43
C GLU A 710 14.96 15.13 -7.77
N GLY A 711 14.31 13.97 -7.85
CA GLY A 711 13.04 13.71 -7.16
C GLY A 711 13.17 13.83 -5.64
N LYS A 712 14.25 13.30 -5.06
CA LYS A 712 14.52 13.44 -3.62
C LYS A 712 14.83 14.87 -3.19
N VAL A 713 15.54 15.65 -3.99
CA VAL A 713 15.86 17.06 -3.69
C VAL A 713 14.62 17.95 -3.81
N SER A 714 13.80 17.73 -4.83
CA SER A 714 12.60 18.53 -5.10
C SER A 714 11.36 18.12 -4.31
N GLY A 715 11.38 16.93 -3.67
CA GLY A 715 10.22 16.35 -3.01
C GLY A 715 9.21 15.72 -3.98
N ASP A 716 9.59 15.49 -5.24
CA ASP A 716 8.75 14.83 -6.24
C ASP A 716 8.75 13.31 -6.03
N LEU A 717 7.70 12.84 -5.33
CA LEU A 717 7.48 11.43 -5.04
C LEU A 717 7.19 10.61 -6.30
N GLU A 718 6.57 11.21 -7.32
CA GLU A 718 6.20 10.53 -8.57
C GLU A 718 7.45 10.26 -9.41
N LEU A 719 8.31 11.27 -9.60
CA LEU A 719 9.59 11.11 -10.29
C LEU A 719 10.47 10.06 -9.59
N THR A 720 10.52 10.11 -8.25
CA THR A 720 11.26 9.12 -7.45
C THR A 720 10.73 7.71 -7.66
N ALA A 721 9.42 7.50 -7.60
CA ALA A 721 8.79 6.20 -7.79
C ALA A 721 8.99 5.66 -9.21
N ASN A 722 8.85 6.53 -10.23
CA ASN A 722 9.07 6.19 -11.63
C ASN A 722 10.53 5.78 -11.90
N ALA A 723 11.50 6.51 -11.35
CA ALA A 723 12.92 6.19 -11.44
C ALA A 723 13.22 4.82 -10.81
N VAL A 724 12.71 4.56 -9.60
CA VAL A 724 12.87 3.27 -8.90
C VAL A 724 12.26 2.12 -9.72
N ALA A 725 11.04 2.29 -10.25
CA ALA A 725 10.38 1.29 -11.06
C ALA A 725 11.13 0.99 -12.38
N TRP A 726 11.81 1.99 -12.96
CA TRP A 726 12.65 1.77 -14.12
C TRP A 726 13.92 1.01 -13.74
N ILE A 727 14.58 1.39 -12.64
CA ILE A 727 15.77 0.71 -12.10
C ILE A 727 15.46 -0.76 -11.83
N THR A 728 14.30 -1.09 -11.26
CA THR A 728 13.88 -2.47 -10.98
C THR A 728 13.59 -3.29 -12.24
N GLY A 729 13.42 -2.63 -13.39
CA GLY A 729 13.08 -3.29 -14.66
C GLY A 729 11.57 -3.48 -14.88
N SER A 730 10.71 -2.69 -14.21
CA SER A 730 9.26 -2.80 -14.39
C SER A 730 8.85 -2.47 -15.83
N ARG A 731 7.91 -3.25 -16.37
CA ARG A 731 7.29 -3.02 -17.69
C ARG A 731 6.02 -2.16 -17.61
N SER A 732 5.63 -1.72 -16.42
CA SER A 732 4.36 -0.98 -16.19
C SER A 732 4.47 0.55 -16.38
N LEU A 733 5.62 1.06 -16.81
CA LEU A 733 5.87 2.50 -16.93
C LEU A 733 5.21 3.09 -18.17
N SER A 734 4.59 4.28 -18.00
CA SER A 734 4.02 5.02 -19.14
C SER A 734 5.12 5.66 -20.00
N ALA A 735 4.80 5.95 -21.26
CA ALA A 735 5.73 6.67 -22.13
C ALA A 735 6.08 8.08 -21.63
N GLN A 736 5.19 8.69 -20.82
CA GLN A 736 5.47 9.97 -20.16
C GLN A 736 6.51 9.78 -19.04
N ALA A 737 6.32 8.77 -18.17
CA ALA A 737 7.26 8.46 -17.10
C ALA A 737 8.68 8.18 -17.62
N LEU A 738 8.81 7.44 -18.74
CA LEU A 738 10.12 7.20 -19.37
C LEU A 738 10.80 8.51 -19.85
N ARG A 739 10.02 9.46 -20.37
CA ARG A 739 10.53 10.78 -20.78
C ARG A 739 10.96 11.62 -19.59
N ASP A 740 10.17 11.59 -18.51
CA ASP A 740 10.45 12.36 -17.29
C ASP A 740 11.73 11.88 -16.60
N ILE A 741 11.99 10.57 -16.60
CA ILE A 741 13.25 9.98 -16.12
C ILE A 741 14.42 10.27 -17.09
N GLY A 742 14.13 10.55 -18.37
CA GLY A 742 15.16 10.78 -19.41
C GLY A 742 15.74 9.49 -20.01
N VAL A 743 15.02 8.37 -19.93
CA VAL A 743 15.46 7.04 -20.42
C VAL A 743 14.65 6.57 -21.62
N LYS A 744 15.18 5.56 -22.34
CA LYS A 744 14.52 4.96 -23.50
C LYS A 744 14.35 3.46 -23.28
N GLY A 745 13.14 2.98 -23.60
CA GLY A 745 12.83 1.55 -23.58
C GLY A 745 12.77 0.93 -22.18
N TYR A 746 12.55 -0.39 -22.17
CA TYR A 746 12.48 -1.21 -20.96
C TYR A 746 13.72 -2.10 -20.84
N LEU A 747 13.82 -2.85 -19.75
CA LEU A 747 14.91 -3.79 -19.54
C LEU A 747 14.85 -4.96 -20.52
N GLU A 748 15.80 -4.99 -21.45
CA GLU A 748 16.01 -6.09 -22.39
C GLU A 748 17.05 -7.09 -21.88
N PRO A 749 16.98 -8.38 -22.26
CA PRO A 749 17.94 -9.41 -21.82
C PRO A 749 19.41 -9.06 -22.03
N SER A 750 19.74 -8.36 -23.12
CA SER A 750 21.10 -7.91 -23.46
C SER A 750 21.69 -6.93 -22.42
N ASN A 751 20.84 -6.17 -21.74
CA ASN A 751 21.24 -5.11 -20.82
C ASN A 751 21.21 -5.55 -19.34
N VAL A 752 20.72 -6.75 -19.03
CA VAL A 752 20.54 -7.20 -17.64
C VAL A 752 21.87 -7.28 -16.89
N PHE A 753 22.91 -7.88 -17.47
CA PHE A 753 24.22 -7.98 -16.82
C PHE A 753 24.89 -6.63 -16.62
N ALA A 754 24.71 -5.69 -17.55
CA ALA A 754 25.16 -4.31 -17.37
C ALA A 754 24.44 -3.64 -16.19
N ARG A 755 23.11 -3.83 -16.10
CA ARG A 755 22.32 -3.29 -14.98
C ARG A 755 22.65 -3.95 -13.64
N MET A 756 22.91 -5.26 -13.62
CA MET A 756 23.37 -5.96 -12.41
C MET A 756 24.70 -5.38 -11.91
N ARG A 757 25.67 -5.16 -12.81
CA ARG A 757 26.94 -4.51 -12.47
C ARG A 757 26.75 -3.11 -11.91
N ALA A 758 25.87 -2.32 -12.52
CA ALA A 758 25.56 -0.99 -12.02
C ALA A 758 24.95 -1.02 -10.60
N ILE A 759 24.06 -1.96 -10.32
CA ILE A 759 23.51 -2.16 -8.96
C ILE A 759 24.60 -2.60 -7.97
N LEU A 760 25.50 -3.51 -8.35
CA LEU A 760 26.61 -3.95 -7.51
C LEU A 760 27.56 -2.80 -7.17
N GLU A 761 27.83 -1.92 -8.14
CA GLU A 761 28.62 -0.71 -7.94
C GLU A 761 27.94 0.22 -6.91
N ILE A 762 26.61 0.40 -7.01
CA ILE A 762 25.85 1.19 -6.04
C ILE A 762 25.86 0.55 -4.65
N ILE A 763 25.74 -0.78 -4.54
CA ILE A 763 25.82 -1.50 -3.26
C ILE A 763 27.20 -1.29 -2.62
N SER A 764 28.27 -1.44 -3.39
CA SER A 764 29.65 -1.24 -2.93
C SER A 764 29.96 0.23 -2.62
N GLY A 765 29.35 1.17 -3.34
CA GLY A 765 29.47 2.60 -3.09
C GLY A 765 28.62 3.08 -1.92
N ALA A 766 27.61 2.30 -1.52
CA ALA A 766 26.87 2.49 -0.28
C ALA A 766 27.70 1.99 0.93
N ARG A 767 27.02 1.65 2.02
CA ARG A 767 27.64 1.18 3.25
C ARG A 767 27.91 -0.34 3.30
N TYR A 768 27.52 -1.08 2.27
CA TYR A 768 27.52 -2.55 2.28
C TYR A 768 28.77 -3.11 1.61
N LYS A 769 29.24 -4.27 2.07
CA LYS A 769 30.49 -4.89 1.55
C LYS A 769 30.32 -5.61 0.21
N GLY A 770 29.09 -5.95 -0.15
CA GLY A 770 28.76 -6.69 -1.35
C GLY A 770 27.34 -7.25 -1.32
N LEU A 771 27.04 -8.15 -2.25
CA LEU A 771 25.76 -8.83 -2.41
C LEU A 771 25.93 -10.35 -2.30
N LEU A 772 25.13 -10.98 -1.43
CA LEU A 772 24.86 -12.41 -1.49
C LEU A 772 23.58 -12.63 -2.29
N LEU A 773 23.65 -13.32 -3.43
CA LEU A 773 22.49 -13.71 -4.22
C LEU A 773 22.22 -15.21 -4.05
N LEU A 774 21.09 -15.54 -3.43
CA LEU A 774 20.63 -16.90 -3.20
C LEU A 774 19.47 -17.22 -4.14
N VAL A 775 19.62 -18.30 -4.92
CA VAL A 775 18.59 -18.82 -5.83
C VAL A 775 18.24 -20.25 -5.41
N ASP A 776 17.08 -20.42 -4.79
CA ASP A 776 16.60 -21.71 -4.26
C ASP A 776 15.71 -22.44 -5.29
N GLU A 777 15.61 -23.77 -5.15
CA GLU A 777 14.69 -24.66 -5.89
C GLU A 777 14.95 -24.80 -7.40
N LEU A 778 16.21 -24.91 -7.85
CA LEU A 778 16.51 -25.12 -9.28
C LEU A 778 15.89 -26.39 -9.87
N GLU A 779 15.54 -27.39 -9.06
CA GLU A 779 14.86 -28.58 -9.54
C GLU A 779 13.51 -28.30 -10.19
N LEU A 780 12.89 -27.14 -9.92
CA LEU A 780 11.64 -26.72 -10.54
C LEU A 780 11.80 -26.40 -12.02
N VAL A 781 13.02 -26.09 -12.51
CA VAL A 781 13.30 -25.94 -13.94
C VAL A 781 12.91 -27.21 -14.70
N ARG A 782 13.09 -28.40 -14.11
CA ARG A 782 12.70 -29.68 -14.73
C ARG A 782 11.19 -29.78 -14.98
N LYS A 783 10.40 -29.08 -14.18
CA LYS A 783 8.93 -29.11 -14.23
C LYS A 783 8.35 -28.13 -15.26
N PHE A 784 9.15 -27.28 -15.90
CA PHE A 784 8.61 -26.39 -16.93
C PHE A 784 8.03 -27.21 -18.10
N PRO A 785 6.83 -26.87 -18.59
CA PRO A 785 6.11 -27.68 -19.57
C PRO A 785 6.84 -27.74 -20.92
N HIS A 786 7.50 -26.65 -21.32
CA HIS A 786 8.13 -26.54 -22.64
C HIS A 786 9.64 -26.76 -22.60
N ALA A 787 10.15 -27.62 -23.48
CA ALA A 787 11.59 -27.92 -23.57
C ALA A 787 12.45 -26.67 -23.83
N ARG A 788 12.00 -25.79 -24.73
CA ARG A 788 12.67 -24.52 -25.04
C ARG A 788 12.83 -23.64 -23.80
N GLN A 789 11.82 -23.59 -22.93
CA GLN A 789 11.87 -22.79 -21.71
C GLN A 789 12.90 -23.35 -20.72
N ARG A 790 12.99 -24.69 -20.61
CA ARG A 790 14.02 -25.36 -19.80
C ARG A 790 15.42 -25.05 -20.30
N GLU A 791 15.63 -25.17 -21.61
CA GLU A 791 16.91 -24.86 -22.25
C GLU A 791 17.32 -23.40 -22.03
N GLN A 792 16.37 -22.46 -22.16
CA GLN A 792 16.61 -21.04 -21.86
C GLN A 792 16.97 -20.78 -20.39
N ALA A 793 16.36 -21.49 -19.46
CA ALA A 793 16.71 -21.40 -18.05
C ALA A 793 18.13 -21.93 -17.76
N LEU A 794 18.52 -23.06 -18.38
CA LEU A 794 19.86 -23.62 -18.25
C LEU A 794 20.92 -22.74 -18.93
N GLU A 795 20.61 -22.12 -20.07
CA GLU A 795 21.49 -21.13 -20.70
C GLU A 795 21.63 -19.88 -19.83
N THR A 796 20.55 -19.40 -19.23
CA THR A 796 20.61 -18.26 -18.29
C THR A 796 21.50 -18.57 -17.08
N LEU A 797 21.38 -19.77 -16.52
CA LEU A 797 22.24 -20.25 -15.45
C LEU A 797 23.71 -20.31 -15.89
N ARG A 798 23.98 -20.79 -17.11
CA ARG A 798 25.33 -20.79 -17.70
C ARG A 798 25.90 -19.38 -17.84
N LEU A 799 25.12 -18.42 -18.32
CA LEU A 799 25.55 -17.03 -18.47
C LEU A 799 25.89 -16.41 -17.11
N LEU A 800 25.07 -16.65 -16.08
CA LEU A 800 25.33 -16.16 -14.72
C LEU A 800 26.66 -16.68 -14.14
N ILE A 801 26.96 -17.97 -14.30
CA ILE A 801 28.22 -18.55 -13.82
C ILE A 801 29.42 -18.08 -14.66
N ASP A 802 29.24 -17.87 -15.97
CA ASP A 802 30.30 -17.35 -16.84
C ASP A 802 30.67 -15.92 -16.44
N GLU A 803 29.68 -15.07 -16.15
CA GLU A 803 29.90 -13.70 -15.66
C GLU A 803 30.55 -13.71 -14.28
N ALA A 804 30.08 -14.56 -13.36
CA ALA A 804 30.69 -14.70 -12.03
C ALA A 804 32.14 -15.22 -12.10
N GLY A 805 32.41 -16.20 -12.96
CA GLY A 805 33.75 -16.79 -13.14
C GLY A 805 34.76 -15.82 -13.78
N LYS A 806 34.30 -14.87 -14.60
CA LYS A 806 35.13 -13.80 -15.19
C LYS A 806 35.34 -12.61 -14.26
N ASN A 807 34.82 -12.64 -13.04
CA ASN A 807 34.76 -11.49 -12.13
C ASN A 807 33.96 -10.30 -12.70
N ALA A 808 33.00 -10.57 -13.59
CA ALA A 808 32.14 -9.53 -14.18
C ALA A 808 30.96 -9.16 -13.27
N LEU A 809 30.78 -9.79 -12.11
CA LEU A 809 29.79 -9.44 -11.10
C LEU A 809 30.46 -9.06 -9.76
N PRO A 810 31.36 -8.04 -9.75
CA PRO A 810 32.21 -7.74 -8.61
C PRO A 810 31.40 -7.53 -7.32
N GLY A 811 31.92 -8.01 -6.20
CA GLY A 811 31.24 -7.87 -4.92
C GLY A 811 30.04 -8.82 -4.76
N CYS A 812 29.82 -9.77 -5.67
CA CYS A 812 28.71 -10.72 -5.63
C CYS A 812 29.15 -12.17 -5.33
N LEU A 813 28.47 -12.82 -4.39
CA LEU A 813 28.49 -14.27 -4.20
C LEU A 813 27.15 -14.86 -4.68
N LEU A 814 27.17 -15.69 -5.72
CA LEU A 814 26.00 -16.39 -6.23
C LEU A 814 25.92 -17.81 -5.66
N ILE A 815 24.82 -18.14 -5.01
CA ILE A 815 24.56 -19.49 -4.50
C ILE A 815 23.28 -20.01 -5.13
N PHE A 816 23.39 -21.19 -5.73
CA PHE A 816 22.27 -21.91 -6.32
C PHE A 816 22.02 -23.18 -5.53
N THR A 817 20.76 -23.57 -5.31
CA THR A 817 20.44 -24.87 -4.71
C THR A 817 19.73 -25.76 -5.71
N GLY A 818 19.95 -27.07 -5.60
CA GLY A 818 19.21 -28.05 -6.40
C GLY A 818 19.24 -29.43 -5.78
N THR A 819 18.28 -30.27 -6.15
CA THR A 819 18.26 -31.68 -5.78
C THR A 819 19.20 -32.51 -6.64
N ASP A 820 19.56 -33.71 -6.18
CA ASP A 820 20.36 -34.65 -6.99
C ASP A 820 19.77 -34.89 -8.37
N GLU A 821 18.44 -35.01 -8.45
CA GLU A 821 17.73 -35.17 -9.72
C GLU A 821 17.96 -33.99 -10.68
N PHE A 822 18.13 -32.76 -10.18
CA PHE A 822 18.48 -31.63 -11.03
C PHE A 822 19.88 -31.79 -11.65
N PHE A 823 20.85 -32.30 -10.90
CA PHE A 823 22.24 -32.44 -11.39
C PHE A 823 22.47 -33.70 -12.23
N GLU A 824 21.70 -34.77 -12.02
CA GLU A 824 21.95 -36.08 -12.64
C GLU A 824 21.05 -36.40 -13.83
N ASP A 825 19.86 -35.79 -13.93
CA ASP A 825 18.91 -36.08 -15.00
C ASP A 825 19.45 -35.62 -16.37
N GLU A 826 19.73 -36.58 -17.24
CA GLU A 826 20.28 -36.37 -18.58
C GLU A 826 19.27 -35.80 -19.57
N ARG A 827 17.96 -35.86 -19.26
CA ARG A 827 16.89 -35.41 -20.17
C ARG A 827 16.33 -34.04 -19.82
N TYR A 828 16.18 -33.77 -18.53
CA TYR A 828 15.49 -32.57 -18.05
C TYR A 828 16.35 -31.71 -17.10
N GLY A 829 17.42 -32.26 -16.54
CA GLY A 829 18.29 -31.59 -15.57
C GLY A 829 19.51 -30.93 -16.20
N LEU A 830 20.46 -30.53 -15.36
CA LEU A 830 21.70 -29.85 -15.73
C LEU A 830 22.53 -30.63 -16.77
N ARG A 831 22.54 -31.96 -16.70
CA ARG A 831 23.25 -32.83 -17.67
C ARG A 831 22.65 -32.78 -19.07
N SER A 832 21.39 -32.38 -19.23
CA SER A 832 20.80 -32.22 -20.56
C SER A 832 21.39 -31.03 -21.33
N TYR A 833 22.14 -30.15 -20.67
CA TYR A 833 22.77 -28.98 -21.27
C TYR A 833 24.30 -29.03 -21.10
N GLU A 834 24.98 -29.62 -22.08
CA GLU A 834 26.41 -29.96 -22.06
C GLU A 834 27.31 -28.78 -21.66
N ALA A 835 27.08 -27.60 -22.24
CA ALA A 835 27.90 -26.42 -21.99
C ALA A 835 27.87 -25.93 -20.52
N LEU A 836 26.77 -26.17 -19.80
CA LEU A 836 26.68 -25.91 -18.35
C LEU A 836 27.28 -27.08 -17.56
N ALA A 837 27.01 -28.32 -17.97
CA ALA A 837 27.54 -29.51 -17.32
C ALA A 837 29.06 -29.50 -17.25
N GLU A 838 29.76 -29.17 -18.35
CA GLU A 838 31.23 -29.09 -18.38
C GLU A 838 31.82 -28.07 -17.41
N ARG A 839 31.08 -27.00 -17.10
CA ARG A 839 31.55 -25.93 -16.19
C ARG A 839 31.34 -26.27 -14.72
N VAL A 840 30.29 -27.03 -14.43
CA VAL A 840 29.82 -27.27 -13.06
C VAL A 840 30.23 -28.66 -12.55
N MET A 841 30.13 -29.67 -13.41
CA MET A 841 30.43 -31.06 -13.06
C MET A 841 31.92 -31.30 -13.05
N THR A 842 32.40 -32.00 -12.02
CA THR A 842 33.82 -32.33 -11.90
C THR A 842 34.16 -33.67 -12.57
N PRO A 843 35.26 -33.75 -13.34
CA PRO A 843 35.64 -34.97 -14.07
C PRO A 843 36.13 -36.10 -13.16
N PHE A 844 36.52 -35.80 -11.90
CA PHE A 844 37.03 -36.77 -10.94
C PHE A 844 36.25 -36.67 -9.63
N THR A 845 35.59 -37.76 -9.25
CA THR A 845 34.87 -37.88 -7.97
C THR A 845 35.42 -39.09 -7.23
N HIS A 846 36.02 -38.89 -6.06
CA HIS A 846 36.50 -39.98 -5.20
C HIS A 846 35.45 -40.22 -4.11
N GLN A 847 35.11 -41.49 -3.84
CA GLN A 847 34.00 -41.84 -2.93
C GLN A 847 34.19 -41.34 -1.48
N SER A 848 35.45 -41.12 -1.04
CA SER A 848 35.77 -40.75 0.36
C SER A 848 36.31 -39.32 0.55
N PHE A 849 36.58 -38.57 -0.53
CA PHE A 849 37.20 -37.23 -0.42
C PHE A 849 36.37 -36.20 -1.20
N VAL A 850 35.78 -35.25 -0.47
CA VAL A 850 35.00 -34.15 -1.04
C VAL A 850 35.79 -32.86 -0.93
N SER A 851 36.03 -32.18 -2.05
CA SER A 851 36.71 -30.87 -2.06
C SER A 851 35.69 -29.74 -2.09
N MET A 852 35.68 -28.93 -1.04
CA MET A 852 34.77 -27.77 -0.95
C MET A 852 35.07 -26.68 -1.98
N ARG A 853 36.28 -26.68 -2.57
CA ARG A 853 36.69 -25.71 -3.60
C ARG A 853 35.98 -25.93 -4.94
N GLN A 854 35.37 -27.09 -5.17
CA GLN A 854 34.63 -27.39 -6.39
C GLN A 854 33.38 -26.51 -6.54
N PRO A 855 32.82 -26.34 -7.75
CA PRO A 855 31.60 -25.57 -7.94
C PRO A 855 30.41 -26.10 -7.14
N ILE A 856 30.31 -27.43 -6.96
CA ILE A 856 29.25 -28.09 -6.21
C ILE A 856 29.73 -28.41 -4.79
N ILE A 857 28.98 -27.94 -3.80
CA ILE A 857 29.03 -28.38 -2.40
C ILE A 857 27.90 -29.40 -2.22
N SER A 858 28.28 -30.67 -1.99
CA SER A 858 27.31 -31.74 -1.78
C SER A 858 26.99 -31.87 -0.29
N LEU A 859 25.70 -31.78 0.04
CA LEU A 859 25.20 -32.03 1.38
C LEU A 859 24.76 -33.48 1.49
N GLU A 860 25.34 -34.17 2.47
CA GLU A 860 24.94 -35.52 2.83
C GLU A 860 23.52 -35.52 3.43
N SER A 861 22.80 -36.63 3.22
CA SER A 861 21.53 -36.86 3.88
C SER A 861 21.69 -36.87 5.40
N LEU A 862 20.59 -36.59 6.10
CA LEU A 862 20.57 -36.67 7.56
C LEU A 862 20.74 -38.15 7.97
N ASP A 863 21.82 -38.47 8.68
CA ASP A 863 22.04 -39.80 9.26
C ASP A 863 21.40 -39.89 10.66
N SER A 864 21.39 -41.09 11.24
CA SER A 864 20.80 -41.33 12.57
C SER A 864 21.50 -40.54 13.68
N GLU A 865 22.82 -40.32 13.59
CA GLU A 865 23.60 -39.61 14.62
C GLU A 865 23.32 -38.10 14.59
N ARG A 866 23.24 -37.52 13.39
CA ARG A 866 22.88 -36.11 13.15
C ARG A 866 21.44 -35.87 13.51
N LEU A 867 20.52 -36.77 13.16
CA LEU A 867 19.13 -36.67 13.58
C LEU A 867 19.02 -36.68 15.11
N ASN A 868 19.75 -37.56 15.80
CA ASN A 868 19.78 -37.57 17.26
C ASN A 868 20.27 -36.26 17.86
N SER A 869 21.36 -35.75 17.32
CA SER A 869 21.93 -34.47 17.75
C SER A 869 20.96 -33.28 17.51
N VAL A 870 20.19 -33.28 16.41
CA VAL A 870 19.16 -32.25 16.14
C VAL A 870 17.98 -32.37 17.12
N VAL A 871 17.50 -33.58 17.37
CA VAL A 871 16.37 -33.84 18.28
C VAL A 871 16.71 -33.47 19.72
N LEU A 872 17.91 -33.80 20.20
CA LEU A 872 18.42 -33.37 21.51
C LEU A 872 18.47 -31.85 21.64
N LYS A 873 19.00 -31.16 20.62
CA LYS A 873 19.00 -29.69 20.60
C LYS A 873 17.59 -29.09 20.63
N ILE A 874 16.64 -29.69 19.91
CA ILE A 874 15.25 -29.23 19.91
C ILE A 874 14.62 -29.42 21.29
N ARG A 875 14.88 -30.56 21.97
CA ARG A 875 14.44 -30.78 23.35
C ARG A 875 14.99 -29.69 24.28
N ASP A 876 16.29 -29.41 24.19
CA ASP A 876 16.94 -28.42 25.07
C ASP A 876 16.37 -27.02 24.80
N LEU A 877 16.16 -26.65 23.53
CA LEU A 877 15.49 -25.40 23.15
C LEU A 877 14.04 -25.34 23.63
N TYR A 878 13.32 -26.46 23.58
CA TYR A 878 11.95 -26.54 24.08
C TYR A 878 11.90 -26.30 25.59
N GLY A 879 12.83 -26.90 26.34
CA GLY A 879 12.96 -26.68 27.77
C GLY A 879 13.23 -25.21 28.12
N ILE A 880 14.07 -24.52 27.34
CA ILE A 880 14.30 -23.08 27.47
C ILE A 880 13.03 -22.29 27.13
N ALA A 881 12.36 -22.60 26.02
CA ALA A 881 11.18 -21.89 25.52
C ALA A 881 9.99 -21.92 26.50
N TYR A 882 9.75 -23.06 27.14
CA TYR A 882 8.62 -23.26 28.07
C TYR A 882 9.03 -23.19 29.54
N SER A 883 10.33 -23.06 29.86
CA SER A 883 10.86 -23.21 31.22
C SER A 883 10.41 -24.52 31.87
N TRP A 884 10.49 -25.59 31.09
CA TRP A 884 10.06 -26.94 31.46
C TRP A 884 11.26 -27.89 31.45
N ASP A 885 11.32 -28.81 32.42
CA ASP A 885 12.39 -29.80 32.51
C ASP A 885 12.19 -30.91 31.48
N ALA A 886 12.42 -30.58 30.21
CA ALA A 886 12.19 -31.48 29.08
C ALA A 886 13.05 -32.76 29.16
N GLN A 887 14.19 -32.73 29.86
CA GLN A 887 15.07 -33.90 30.02
C GLN A 887 14.43 -34.97 30.91
N GLN A 888 13.62 -34.58 31.91
CA GLN A 888 12.92 -35.53 32.78
C GLN A 888 11.86 -36.34 32.01
N PHE A 889 11.18 -35.72 31.04
CA PHE A 889 10.05 -36.33 30.32
C PHE A 889 10.45 -36.89 28.95
N ALA A 890 11.57 -36.44 28.38
CA ALA A 890 12.19 -36.93 27.15
C ALA A 890 13.69 -37.16 27.38
N ASP A 891 14.01 -38.27 28.04
CA ASP A 891 15.39 -38.66 28.37
C ASP A 891 16.14 -39.18 27.13
N ASP A 892 17.47 -39.14 27.21
CA ASP A 892 18.36 -39.49 26.10
C ASP A 892 18.13 -40.92 25.59
N ALA A 893 17.75 -41.85 26.50
CA ALA A 893 17.47 -43.24 26.16
C ALA A 893 16.17 -43.37 25.35
N SER A 894 15.07 -42.71 25.77
CA SER A 894 13.82 -42.73 25.02
C SER A 894 13.96 -42.04 23.66
N ILE A 895 14.73 -40.95 23.56
CA ILE A 895 15.01 -40.28 22.28
C ILE A 895 15.81 -41.20 21.34
N SER A 896 16.85 -41.86 21.86
CA SER A 896 17.65 -42.81 21.08
C SER A 896 16.79 -43.98 20.58
N GLN A 897 15.89 -44.50 21.40
CA GLN A 897 14.96 -45.56 21.02
C GLN A 897 13.93 -45.08 19.99
N LEU A 898 13.41 -43.86 20.12
CA LEU A 898 12.48 -43.26 19.15
C LEU A 898 13.14 -43.10 17.78
N ILE A 899 14.41 -42.68 17.76
CA ILE A 899 15.18 -42.56 16.53
C ILE A 899 15.45 -43.93 15.91
N GLN A 900 15.79 -44.94 16.73
CA GLN A 900 15.88 -46.32 16.25
C GLN A 900 14.57 -46.77 15.59
N GLU A 901 13.40 -46.54 16.22
CA GLU A 901 12.10 -46.87 15.62
C GLU A 901 11.85 -46.12 14.29
N TRP A 902 12.30 -44.87 14.17
CA TRP A 902 12.21 -44.09 12.94
C TRP A 902 13.22 -44.49 11.86
N THR A 903 14.33 -45.15 12.21
CA THR A 903 15.38 -45.59 11.29
C THR A 903 15.38 -47.09 10.99
N LEU A 904 14.65 -47.92 11.73
CA LEU A 904 14.64 -49.38 11.59
C LEU A 904 13.99 -49.91 10.28
N PHE A 905 13.30 -49.07 9.52
CA PHE A 905 12.72 -49.41 8.21
C PHE A 905 13.52 -48.75 7.08
N GLY A 906 14.69 -49.30 6.75
CA GLY A 906 15.50 -48.85 5.60
C GLY A 906 17.00 -48.83 5.91
N GLU A 907 17.85 -48.95 4.89
CA GLU A 907 19.32 -48.98 4.95
C GLU A 907 19.91 -47.69 5.59
N GLU A 908 21.25 -47.52 5.58
CA GLU A 908 22.08 -46.47 6.22
C GLU A 908 21.64 -44.99 6.09
N SER A 909 20.50 -44.68 5.47
CA SER A 909 19.86 -43.37 5.34
C SER A 909 18.44 -43.35 5.93
N VAL A 910 18.09 -42.28 6.66
CA VAL A 910 16.75 -42.09 7.25
C VAL A 910 15.67 -42.04 6.13
N ASP A 911 14.80 -43.05 6.05
CA ASP A 911 13.74 -43.17 5.01
C ASP A 911 12.63 -42.10 5.16
N ARG A 912 12.44 -41.58 6.38
CA ARG A 912 11.51 -40.47 6.65
C ARG A 912 12.17 -39.10 6.42
N LYS A 913 11.46 -38.22 5.72
CA LYS A 913 11.87 -36.81 5.56
C LYS A 913 12.02 -36.15 6.94
N PRO A 914 13.09 -35.36 7.20
CA PRO A 914 13.34 -34.75 8.50
C PRO A 914 12.21 -33.84 9.02
N ARG A 915 11.58 -33.03 8.14
CA ARG A 915 10.53 -32.08 8.54
C ARG A 915 9.35 -32.76 9.29
N PRO A 916 8.72 -33.82 8.76
CA PRO A 916 7.73 -34.61 9.50
C PRO A 916 8.22 -35.11 10.86
N ILE A 917 9.43 -35.65 10.92
CA ILE A 917 10.01 -36.20 12.16
C ILE A 917 10.11 -35.12 13.24
N LEU A 918 10.65 -33.95 12.89
CA LEU A 918 10.80 -32.84 13.84
C LEU A 918 9.45 -32.32 14.33
N ARG A 919 8.45 -32.26 13.44
CA ARG A 919 7.08 -31.84 13.80
C ARG A 919 6.41 -32.86 14.72
N GLU A 920 6.55 -34.15 14.41
CA GLU A 920 6.04 -35.25 15.24
C GLU A 920 6.69 -35.22 16.63
N PHE A 921 8.01 -35.00 16.72
CA PHE A 921 8.71 -34.86 17.98
C PHE A 921 8.23 -33.67 18.82
N ILE A 922 8.08 -32.49 18.21
CA ILE A 922 7.56 -31.31 18.92
C ILE A 922 6.13 -31.56 19.42
N GLN A 923 5.29 -32.24 18.64
CA GLN A 923 3.95 -32.62 19.08
C GLN A 923 4.00 -33.59 20.28
N MET A 924 4.93 -34.54 20.30
CA MET A 924 5.13 -35.40 21.48
C MET A 924 5.57 -34.61 22.71
N LEU A 925 6.45 -33.61 22.55
CA LEU A 925 6.84 -32.71 23.64
C LEU A 925 5.67 -31.86 24.14
N ASP A 926 4.85 -31.31 23.23
CA ASP A 926 3.62 -30.57 23.57
C ASP A 926 2.67 -31.45 24.40
N LEU A 927 2.48 -32.72 24.02
CA LEU A 927 1.65 -33.66 24.80
C LEU A 927 2.22 -33.95 26.19
N CYS A 928 3.53 -34.10 26.33
CA CYS A 928 4.19 -34.31 27.62
C CYS A 928 4.10 -33.08 28.53
N GLU A 929 4.16 -31.88 27.96
CA GLU A 929 4.06 -30.61 28.71
C GLU A 929 2.62 -30.34 29.18
N GLU A 930 1.63 -30.55 28.30
CA GLU A 930 0.21 -30.28 28.58
C GLU A 930 -0.44 -31.33 29.51
N ASN A 931 0.11 -32.56 29.59
CA ASN A 931 -0.50 -33.67 30.32
C ASN A 931 0.38 -34.22 31.46
N LYS A 932 -0.12 -34.15 32.69
CA LYS A 932 0.58 -34.66 33.88
C LYS A 932 0.80 -36.18 33.82
N GLY A 933 2.05 -36.62 33.90
CA GLY A 933 2.42 -38.04 33.99
C GLY A 933 2.63 -38.74 32.66
N VAL A 934 2.57 -38.01 31.54
CA VAL A 934 2.92 -38.50 30.20
C VAL A 934 4.40 -38.28 29.96
N SER A 935 5.10 -39.30 29.48
CA SER A 935 6.53 -39.26 29.15
C SER A 935 6.76 -39.82 27.74
N LEU A 936 7.87 -39.45 27.11
CA LEU A 936 8.21 -39.87 25.74
C LEU A 936 8.17 -41.39 25.56
N SER A 937 8.57 -42.12 26.61
CA SER A 937 8.56 -43.59 26.65
C SER A 937 7.19 -44.24 26.43
N GLN A 938 6.09 -43.53 26.66
CA GLN A 938 4.73 -44.04 26.43
C GLN A 938 4.32 -44.03 24.95
N PHE A 939 5.01 -43.24 24.12
CA PHE A 939 4.75 -43.16 22.69
C PHE A 939 5.55 -44.17 21.85
N LEU A 940 6.53 -44.86 22.47
CA LEU A 940 7.35 -45.88 21.84
C LEU A 940 6.54 -47.16 21.57
N LYS A 941 6.75 -47.80 20.42
CA LYS A 941 6.11 -49.09 20.13
C LYS A 941 6.73 -50.16 21.04
N LYS A 942 5.89 -50.90 21.77
CA LYS A 942 6.37 -52.08 22.52
C LYS A 942 7.09 -53.03 21.57
N PRO A 943 8.32 -53.50 21.89
CA PRO A 943 9.01 -54.47 21.07
C PRO A 943 8.20 -55.78 21.02
N ASN A 944 7.81 -56.22 19.83
CA ASN A 944 7.27 -57.56 19.62
C ASN A 944 8.38 -58.59 19.83
N LEU A 945 8.58 -59.00 21.08
CA LEU A 945 9.29 -60.23 21.44
C LEU A 945 8.25 -61.34 21.62
N ASP A 946 7.72 -61.84 20.51
CA ASP A 946 7.09 -63.17 20.44
C ASP A 946 7.81 -63.97 19.35
N ILE A 947 9.03 -64.41 19.66
CA ILE A 947 9.64 -65.53 18.94
C ILE A 947 8.92 -66.79 19.44
N ALA A 948 7.91 -67.22 18.69
CA ALA A 948 7.24 -68.48 18.93
C ALA A 948 8.26 -69.63 18.94
N SER A 949 8.38 -70.29 20.09
CA SER A 949 9.07 -71.57 20.23
C SER A 949 8.43 -72.62 19.31
N PRO A 950 9.19 -73.42 18.54
CA PRO A 950 8.62 -74.40 17.63
C PRO A 950 8.09 -75.59 18.44
N THR A 951 6.77 -75.73 18.50
CA THR A 951 6.13 -76.96 18.97
C THR A 951 6.36 -78.07 17.95
N THR A 952 7.20 -79.02 18.34
CA THR A 952 7.36 -80.35 17.75
C THR A 952 6.01 -81.06 17.60
N PHE A 953 5.61 -81.31 16.35
CA PHE A 953 4.58 -82.29 16.03
C PHE A 953 5.16 -83.71 16.14
N HIS A 954 4.63 -84.52 17.05
CA HIS A 954 4.78 -85.97 17.02
C HIS A 954 3.41 -86.64 16.76
N ALA A 955 3.38 -87.36 15.65
CA ALA A 955 2.70 -88.63 15.38
C ALA A 955 1.17 -88.74 15.52
N ASN A 956 0.51 -88.95 14.37
CA ASN A 956 -0.03 -90.26 14.01
C ASN A 956 0.33 -90.60 12.57
#